data_AF-A0A2N9H1C2-F1
#
_entry.id   AF-A0A2N9H1C2-F1
#
_cell.length_a   1.000
_cell.length_b   1.000
_cell.length_c   1.000
_cell.angle_alpha   90.00
_cell.angle_beta   90.00
_cell.angle_gamma   90.00
#
_symmetry.space_group_name_H-M   'P 1'
#
loop_
_entity.id
_entity.type
_entity.pdbx_description
1 polymer ?
#
loop_
_entity_poly.entity_id
_entity_poly.type
_entity_poly.pdbx_seq_one_letter_code
_entity_poly.pdbx_strand_id
1 'polypeptide(L)'
;MEALNWVSSVLVVPNHSYLGIWYKNIPVKTIVWVANPLNPINDSSGLLMINSTGSLVLLSQNKSVVWSTGSQKQAKNPVLQLLDSGNLVLTDDEDGNSGITLWESFDYPSDTFLPGMKLGWDLRKGLNRCITSWKNPDDPSPGDFTYGIATELHSYPEAFIWKGTKKFYRTGPWNGLRFSGSPDLNPNPVFDFNFVSNEDEVYYMYTLKDKSLISRVVMNQTSSSRERTTWIEGEKVWRLYSSRPRDYCDTYGLCGANGNCVLSGSPVCQCLKAFKPKSPKLWSLMDWSQGCIRNKPLSCHTDGFVKFVDLKLPDTTYSWMNKNMSLKECRVKCLNNCSCMAYTNSDIREGGSGCAIWFGDLMDIRNFPTGGQDLYIRMSASELEEKEGHKVKIAVTVAAVLAVVSGMLLVGFYICRSRTKLKGTNGIIGHQNNEGQKEDLELPFLDLSTIADATDNFAINNKLGEGGFGPVYKGILEDGQEIAVKRLSKSSRQGLNEFKNEVRLIAKLQHRNLVKLLGCCIQGEEKMLVGMNPKISDFGMAKTFGGDQSEGNTNRVVGTYGYMAPEYAFDGLFSTKSDVFSFGILLLEIISGKKSRGFYHPNHSQNLIGHAWILWNEGRPLELTDDCLGQSRTLSEVLRCIHLSLLCVQQVS
;
A
#
# COMPACT_ATOMS: atom_id res chain seq x y z
N MET A 1 -0.48 -23.60 36.82
CA MET A 1 0.66 -24.17 36.05
C MET A 1 1.47 -23.02 35.49
N GLU A 2 2.78 -23.18 35.40
CA GLU A 2 3.66 -22.15 34.84
C GLU A 2 4.59 -22.78 33.80
N ALA A 3 4.91 -21.99 32.77
CA ALA A 3 5.99 -22.23 31.82
C ALA A 3 6.91 -20.99 31.81
N LEU A 4 7.99 -20.99 31.03
CA LEU A 4 9.01 -19.93 31.06
C LEU A 4 8.40 -18.52 30.95
N ASN A 5 7.43 -18.37 30.02
CA ASN A 5 6.78 -17.10 29.70
C ASN A 5 5.28 -17.05 30.03
N TRP A 6 4.71 -18.12 30.62
CA TRP A 6 3.26 -18.28 30.72
C TRP A 6 2.80 -18.70 32.10
N VAL A 7 1.64 -18.19 32.49
CA VAL A 7 0.91 -18.64 33.68
C VAL A 7 -0.47 -19.11 33.24
N SER A 8 -0.88 -20.27 33.75
CA SER A 8 -2.25 -20.75 33.69
C SER A 8 -2.82 -20.91 35.10
N SER A 9 -3.88 -20.15 35.40
CA SER A 9 -4.58 -20.17 36.68
C SER A 9 -6.00 -19.61 36.54
N VAL A 10 -6.80 -19.72 37.60
CA VAL A 10 -8.15 -19.16 37.68
C VAL A 10 -8.05 -17.64 37.80
N LEU A 11 -8.64 -16.94 36.84
CA LEU A 11 -8.81 -15.51 36.73
C LEU A 11 -10.11 -15.12 37.42
N VAL A 12 -10.02 -14.30 38.47
CA VAL A 12 -11.21 -13.65 39.05
C VAL A 12 -11.44 -12.33 38.33
N VAL A 13 -12.57 -12.23 37.64
CA VAL A 13 -13.17 -10.99 37.10
C VAL A 13 -14.35 -10.66 38.03
N PRO A 14 -14.83 -9.42 38.17
CA PRO A 14 -15.91 -9.13 39.12
C PRO A 14 -17.09 -10.10 38.97
N ASN A 15 -17.34 -10.88 40.05
CA ASN A 15 -18.38 -11.91 40.19
C ASN A 15 -18.23 -13.20 39.35
N HIS A 16 -17.16 -13.40 38.58
CA HIS A 16 -16.97 -14.60 37.76
C HIS A 16 -15.50 -15.04 37.67
N SER A 17 -15.28 -16.35 37.70
CA SER A 17 -13.95 -16.97 37.64
C SER A 17 -13.76 -17.81 36.37
N TYR A 18 -12.61 -17.65 35.70
CA TYR A 18 -12.29 -18.32 34.44
C TYR A 18 -10.92 -18.99 34.50
N LEU A 19 -10.77 -20.21 33.97
CA LEU A 19 -9.43 -20.76 33.72
C LEU A 19 -8.87 -20.10 32.47
N GLY A 20 -7.73 -19.41 32.61
CA GLY A 20 -7.07 -18.76 31.47
C GLY A 20 -5.57 -18.94 31.42
N ILE A 21 -4.98 -18.51 30.31
CA ILE A 21 -3.52 -18.44 30.08
C ILE A 21 -3.16 -16.99 29.77
N TRP A 22 -2.08 -16.49 30.38
CA TRP A 22 -1.56 -15.14 30.14
C TRP A 22 -0.03 -15.09 30.20
N TYR A 23 0.55 -14.01 29.68
CA TYR A 23 1.99 -13.76 29.74
C TYR A 23 2.45 -13.54 31.19
N LYS A 24 3.46 -14.30 31.63
CA LYS A 24 4.04 -14.21 32.99
C LYS A 24 4.78 -12.91 33.24
N ASN A 25 5.53 -12.45 32.24
CA ASN A 25 6.50 -11.34 32.39
C ASN A 25 5.94 -9.97 31.97
N ILE A 26 4.65 -9.89 31.64
CA ILE A 26 3.98 -8.63 31.28
C ILE A 26 3.20 -8.12 32.49
N PRO A 27 3.44 -6.88 32.96
CA PRO A 27 2.82 -6.35 34.18
C PRO A 27 1.30 -6.14 34.02
N VAL A 28 0.84 -5.81 32.82
CA VAL A 28 -0.58 -5.73 32.49
C VAL A 28 -1.08 -7.14 32.14
N LYS A 29 -2.03 -7.64 32.93
CA LYS A 29 -2.58 -8.99 32.78
C LYS A 29 -3.20 -9.17 31.38
N THR A 30 -2.45 -9.79 30.48
CA THR A 30 -2.83 -9.98 29.08
C THR A 30 -3.19 -11.43 28.83
N ILE A 31 -4.48 -11.73 28.91
CA ILE A 31 -5.04 -13.07 28.71
C ILE A 31 -5.04 -13.38 27.21
N VAL A 32 -4.67 -14.62 26.86
CA VAL A 32 -4.57 -15.07 25.46
C VAL A 32 -5.44 -16.30 25.17
N TRP A 33 -5.96 -16.95 26.22
CA TRP A 33 -6.80 -18.13 26.10
C TRP A 33 -7.66 -18.30 27.35
N VAL A 34 -8.89 -18.79 27.17
CA VAL A 34 -9.87 -19.05 28.24
C VAL A 34 -10.55 -20.38 27.96
N ALA A 35 -10.58 -21.29 28.96
CA ALA A 35 -11.17 -22.62 28.81
C ALA A 35 -12.70 -22.59 28.82
N ASN A 36 -13.27 -21.84 29.77
CA ASN A 36 -14.69 -21.85 30.10
C ASN A 36 -15.40 -20.49 29.84
N PRO A 37 -15.28 -19.89 28.64
CA PRO A 37 -15.78 -18.54 28.39
C PRO A 37 -17.31 -18.43 28.45
N LEU A 38 -18.04 -19.53 28.23
CA LEU A 38 -19.50 -19.58 28.30
C LEU A 38 -20.05 -20.01 29.65
N ASN A 39 -19.24 -20.71 30.45
CA ASN A 39 -19.64 -21.28 31.73
C ASN A 39 -18.66 -20.76 32.80
N PRO A 40 -18.79 -19.51 33.26
CA PRO A 40 -17.95 -19.02 34.35
C PRO A 40 -18.17 -19.82 35.63
N ILE A 41 -17.15 -19.86 36.48
CA ILE A 41 -17.28 -20.35 37.86
C ILE A 41 -17.81 -19.17 38.69
N ASN A 42 -18.96 -19.35 39.36
CA ASN A 42 -19.57 -18.28 40.17
C ASN A 42 -18.86 -18.05 41.51
N ASP A 43 -17.94 -18.95 41.87
CA ASP A 43 -17.14 -18.90 43.10
C ASP A 43 -15.76 -18.27 42.86
N SER A 44 -15.04 -17.96 43.94
CA SER A 44 -13.68 -17.39 43.87
C SER A 44 -12.58 -18.41 43.53
N SER A 45 -12.92 -19.70 43.41
CA SER A 45 -11.94 -20.77 43.11
C SER A 45 -12.57 -21.91 42.32
N GLY A 46 -11.76 -22.54 41.46
CA GLY A 46 -12.10 -23.80 40.77
C GLY A 46 -10.97 -24.81 40.83
N LEU A 47 -11.29 -26.09 40.67
CA LEU A 47 -10.32 -27.19 40.66
C LEU A 47 -10.16 -27.73 39.24
N LEU A 48 -8.95 -27.63 38.69
CA LEU A 48 -8.58 -28.27 37.44
C LEU A 48 -7.93 -29.62 37.75
N MET A 49 -8.46 -30.71 37.19
CA MET A 49 -7.91 -32.05 37.39
C MET A 49 -8.09 -32.94 36.16
N ILE A 50 -7.31 -34.01 36.10
CA ILE A 50 -7.53 -35.11 35.17
C ILE A 50 -8.43 -36.13 35.87
N ASN A 51 -9.55 -36.49 35.25
CA ASN A 51 -10.49 -37.46 35.83
C ASN A 51 -10.03 -38.92 35.56
N SER A 52 -10.79 -39.89 36.08
CA SER A 52 -10.50 -41.32 35.91
C SER A 52 -10.56 -41.82 34.46
N THR A 53 -11.15 -41.06 33.54
CA THR A 53 -11.17 -41.40 32.10
C THR A 53 -9.98 -40.80 31.34
N GLY A 54 -9.12 -40.04 32.02
CA GLY A 54 -7.99 -39.34 31.41
C GLY A 54 -8.37 -38.04 30.69
N SER A 55 -9.56 -37.50 30.97
CA SER A 55 -10.00 -36.19 30.44
C SER A 55 -9.66 -35.06 31.39
N LEU A 56 -9.33 -33.89 30.85
CA LEU A 56 -9.14 -32.68 31.64
C LEU A 56 -10.51 -32.08 31.98
N VAL A 57 -10.75 -31.83 33.28
CA VAL A 57 -12.03 -31.37 33.81
C VAL A 57 -11.80 -30.19 34.75
N LEU A 58 -12.60 -29.13 34.57
CA LEU A 58 -12.67 -27.98 35.46
C LEU A 58 -13.94 -28.07 36.32
N LEU A 59 -13.75 -28.09 37.64
CA LEU A 59 -14.81 -28.20 38.63
C LEU A 59 -15.01 -26.88 39.39
N SER A 60 -16.25 -26.57 39.74
CA SER A 60 -16.59 -25.52 40.71
C SER A 60 -16.37 -26.01 42.16
N GLN A 61 -16.56 -25.14 43.17
CA GLN A 61 -16.44 -25.56 44.57
C GLN A 61 -17.45 -26.65 44.96
N ASN A 62 -18.64 -26.65 44.36
CA ASN A 62 -19.66 -27.66 44.61
C ASN A 62 -19.42 -28.98 43.85
N LYS A 63 -18.24 -29.13 43.21
CA LYS A 63 -17.83 -30.28 42.39
C LYS A 63 -18.67 -30.49 41.12
N SER A 64 -19.46 -29.51 40.69
CA SER A 64 -20.07 -29.54 39.36
C SER A 64 -19.01 -29.37 38.28
N VAL A 65 -19.18 -30.08 37.17
CA VAL A 65 -18.34 -29.93 35.99
C VAL A 65 -18.74 -28.66 35.25
N VAL A 66 -17.81 -27.71 35.15
CA VAL A 66 -17.99 -26.44 34.45
C VAL A 66 -17.49 -26.52 33.01
N TRP A 67 -16.41 -27.29 32.79
CA TRP A 67 -15.82 -27.50 31.47
C TRP A 67 -15.02 -28.80 31.42
N SER A 68 -14.93 -29.43 30.25
CA SER A 68 -14.08 -30.61 30.03
C SER A 68 -13.66 -30.74 28.56
N THR A 69 -12.56 -31.46 28.30
CA THR A 69 -12.00 -31.65 26.95
C THR A 69 -12.68 -32.73 26.11
N GLY A 70 -13.56 -33.56 26.71
CA GLY A 70 -14.33 -34.58 25.99
C GLY A 70 -13.48 -35.65 25.27
N SER A 71 -12.49 -36.26 25.94
CA SER A 71 -11.62 -37.26 25.31
C SER A 71 -12.39 -38.50 24.86
N GLN A 72 -12.19 -38.94 23.61
CA GLN A 72 -12.81 -40.14 23.05
C GLN A 72 -12.06 -41.44 23.39
N LYS A 73 -10.81 -41.36 23.84
CA LYS A 73 -9.99 -42.52 24.23
C LYS A 73 -9.59 -42.42 25.70
N GLN A 74 -9.65 -43.56 26.39
CA GLN A 74 -9.19 -43.68 27.76
C GLN A 74 -7.67 -43.62 27.77
N ALA A 75 -7.12 -42.58 28.40
CA ALA A 75 -5.67 -42.40 28.54
C ALA A 75 -5.13 -43.38 29.59
N LYS A 76 -3.93 -43.91 29.37
CA LYS A 76 -3.26 -44.78 30.35
C LYS A 76 -2.47 -43.96 31.37
N ASN A 77 -1.64 -43.04 30.90
CA ASN A 77 -0.79 -42.17 31.69
C ASN A 77 -0.94 -40.71 31.21
N PRO A 78 -2.09 -40.07 31.51
CA PRO A 78 -2.35 -38.70 31.05
C PRO A 78 -1.45 -37.69 31.77
N VAL A 79 -0.72 -36.89 30.99
CA VAL A 79 0.14 -35.80 31.47
C VAL A 79 -0.36 -34.48 30.89
N LEU A 80 -0.65 -33.52 31.78
CA LEU A 80 -1.01 -32.16 31.42
C LEU A 80 0.20 -31.24 31.53
N GLN A 81 0.55 -30.57 30.45
CA GLN A 81 1.72 -29.70 30.39
C GLN A 81 1.40 -28.37 29.68
N LEU A 82 1.86 -27.26 30.26
CA LEU A 82 1.89 -25.96 29.59
C LEU A 82 3.26 -25.78 28.93
N LEU A 83 3.29 -25.71 27.60
CA LEU A 83 4.51 -25.56 26.82
C LEU A 83 4.97 -24.09 26.76
N ASP A 84 6.25 -23.86 26.42
CA ASP A 84 6.81 -22.50 26.27
C ASP A 84 6.19 -21.71 25.11
N SER A 85 5.50 -22.37 24.18
CA SER A 85 4.68 -21.73 23.16
C SER A 85 3.38 -21.11 23.71
N GLY A 86 2.97 -21.47 24.93
CA GLY A 86 1.67 -21.16 25.51
C GLY A 86 0.59 -22.19 25.21
N ASN A 87 0.93 -23.28 24.50
CA ASN A 87 0.02 -24.39 24.24
C ASN A 87 -0.12 -25.25 25.51
N LEU A 88 -1.36 -25.44 25.98
CA LEU A 88 -1.68 -26.35 27.06
C LEU A 88 -2.07 -27.68 26.44
N VAL A 89 -1.26 -28.72 26.69
CA VAL A 89 -1.37 -30.01 26.02
C VAL A 89 -1.64 -31.10 27.04
N LEU A 90 -2.58 -31.97 26.70
CA LEU A 90 -2.85 -33.23 27.38
C LEU A 90 -2.31 -34.36 26.50
N THR A 91 -1.32 -35.09 27.00
CA THR A 91 -0.67 -36.21 26.30
C THR A 91 -0.90 -37.52 27.04
N ASP A 92 -0.87 -38.64 26.32
CA ASP A 92 -0.78 -39.98 26.92
C ASP A 92 0.66 -40.49 26.77
N ASP A 93 1.36 -40.64 27.90
CA ASP A 93 2.76 -41.07 27.92
C ASP A 93 2.86 -42.61 27.89
N GLU A 94 3.27 -43.16 26.75
CA GLU A 94 3.60 -44.58 26.61
C GLU A 94 5.14 -44.74 26.62
N ASP A 95 5.68 -45.23 27.74
CA ASP A 95 7.04 -45.75 27.90
C ASP A 95 8.17 -44.88 27.31
N GLY A 96 8.16 -43.56 27.58
CA GLY A 96 9.32 -42.68 27.39
C GLY A 96 9.60 -42.24 25.94
N ASN A 97 8.66 -42.45 25.03
CA ASN A 97 8.65 -41.84 23.70
C ASN A 97 7.63 -40.69 23.65
N SER A 98 7.78 -39.74 22.73
CA SER A 98 6.88 -38.58 22.60
C SER A 98 5.41 -39.01 22.55
N GLY A 99 4.71 -38.84 23.68
CA GLY A 99 3.35 -39.35 23.90
C GLY A 99 2.33 -38.81 22.89
N ILE A 100 1.25 -39.56 22.69
CA ILE A 100 0.18 -39.18 21.75
C ILE A 100 -0.57 -37.98 22.33
N THR A 101 -0.65 -36.88 21.57
CA THR A 101 -1.46 -35.72 21.96
C THR A 101 -2.95 -36.07 21.92
N LEU A 102 -3.60 -36.01 23.08
CA LEU A 102 -5.04 -36.26 23.24
C LEU A 102 -5.86 -35.00 23.04
N TRP A 103 -5.35 -33.85 23.52
CA TRP A 103 -6.00 -32.55 23.42
C TRP A 103 -4.97 -31.43 23.52
N GLU A 104 -5.22 -30.30 22.86
CA GLU A 104 -4.37 -29.12 22.94
C GLU A 104 -5.19 -27.81 22.89
N SER A 105 -4.77 -26.78 23.62
CA SER A 105 -5.48 -25.49 23.63
C SER A 105 -5.38 -24.75 22.30
N PHE A 106 -4.33 -25.00 21.51
CA PHE A 106 -4.15 -24.39 20.19
C PHE A 106 -5.21 -24.83 19.16
N ASP A 107 -5.87 -25.98 19.39
CA ASP A 107 -7.01 -26.45 18.60
C ASP A 107 -8.31 -25.69 18.92
N TYR A 108 -8.36 -24.94 20.04
CA TYR A 108 -9.53 -24.20 20.51
C TYR A 108 -9.16 -22.76 20.90
N PRO A 109 -8.83 -21.88 19.92
CA PRO A 109 -8.47 -20.50 20.18
C PRO A 109 -9.61 -19.71 20.83
N SER A 110 -9.26 -18.67 21.60
CA SER A 110 -10.22 -17.68 22.11
C SER A 110 -10.29 -16.49 21.14
N ASP A 111 -9.96 -15.28 21.57
CA ASP A 111 -9.86 -14.08 20.72
C ASP A 111 -8.47 -13.87 20.10
N THR A 112 -7.48 -14.63 20.57
CA THR A 112 -6.06 -14.40 20.29
C THR A 112 -5.45 -15.54 19.46
N PHE A 113 -4.66 -15.15 18.47
CA PHE A 113 -3.88 -16.02 17.59
C PHE A 113 -2.37 -15.78 17.84
N LEU A 114 -1.74 -16.73 18.50
CA LEU A 114 -0.34 -16.71 18.93
C LEU A 114 0.62 -17.27 17.87
N PRO A 115 1.93 -16.98 17.98
CA PRO A 115 2.94 -17.61 17.13
C PRO A 115 2.90 -19.14 17.26
N GLY A 116 2.98 -19.86 16.14
CA GLY A 116 2.93 -21.32 16.08
C GLY A 116 1.53 -21.93 16.12
N MET A 117 0.48 -21.13 16.37
CA MET A 117 -0.90 -21.60 16.21
C MET A 117 -1.25 -21.78 14.73
N LYS A 118 -2.14 -22.73 14.44
CA LYS A 118 -2.75 -22.89 13.10
C LYS A 118 -4.12 -22.22 13.08
N LEU A 119 -4.34 -21.29 12.14
CA LEU A 119 -5.66 -20.72 11.87
C LEU A 119 -6.22 -21.37 10.60
N GLY A 120 -7.33 -22.09 10.70
CA GLY A 120 -7.95 -22.83 9.60
C GLY A 120 -8.28 -24.27 9.96
N TRP A 121 -8.39 -25.12 8.94
CA TRP A 121 -8.98 -26.44 9.01
C TRP A 121 -7.95 -27.56 9.20
N ASP A 122 -8.26 -28.46 10.13
CA ASP A 122 -7.82 -29.86 10.08
C ASP A 122 -8.94 -30.67 9.44
N LEU A 123 -8.74 -31.06 8.17
CA LEU A 123 -9.76 -31.73 7.38
C LEU A 123 -9.97 -33.19 7.84
N ARG A 124 -8.94 -33.80 8.44
CA ARG A 124 -9.02 -35.17 8.99
C ARG A 124 -9.92 -35.25 10.21
N LYS A 125 -9.86 -34.22 11.07
CA LYS A 125 -10.71 -34.11 12.28
C LYS A 125 -12.03 -33.39 12.04
N GLY A 126 -12.18 -32.70 10.90
CA GLY A 126 -13.29 -31.78 10.67
C GLY A 126 -13.28 -30.56 11.61
N LEU A 127 -12.10 -30.17 12.10
CA LEU A 127 -11.92 -29.10 13.08
C LEU A 127 -11.52 -27.79 12.38
N ASN A 128 -12.30 -26.72 12.58
CA ASN A 128 -11.95 -25.38 12.13
C ASN A 128 -11.47 -24.51 13.29
N ARG A 129 -10.22 -24.05 13.21
CA ARG A 129 -9.59 -23.14 14.17
C ARG A 129 -9.79 -21.70 13.72
N CYS A 130 -10.66 -20.98 14.43
CA CYS A 130 -10.89 -19.55 14.25
C CYS A 130 -10.65 -18.81 15.57
N ILE A 131 -10.44 -17.50 15.50
CA ILE A 131 -10.47 -16.63 16.68
C ILE A 131 -11.79 -15.86 16.71
N THR A 132 -12.38 -15.72 17.89
CA THR A 132 -13.64 -15.00 18.10
C THR A 132 -13.43 -13.94 19.16
N SER A 133 -13.83 -12.70 18.86
CA SER A 133 -13.69 -11.60 19.82
C SER A 133 -14.41 -11.92 21.11
N TRP A 134 -13.93 -11.34 22.21
CA TRP A 134 -14.71 -11.28 23.45
C TRP A 134 -15.84 -10.26 23.29
N LYS A 135 -16.91 -10.39 24.09
CA LYS A 135 -17.98 -9.38 24.11
C LYS A 135 -17.46 -8.01 24.53
N ASN A 136 -16.54 -7.97 25.49
CA ASN A 136 -15.82 -6.78 25.93
C ASN A 136 -14.58 -7.18 26.75
N PRO A 137 -13.69 -6.25 27.14
CA PRO A 137 -12.48 -6.58 27.90
C PRO A 137 -12.70 -7.29 29.25
N ASP A 138 -13.88 -7.16 29.85
CA ASP A 138 -14.24 -7.75 31.15
C ASP A 138 -15.14 -9.00 31.01
N ASP A 139 -15.60 -9.35 29.82
CA ASP A 139 -16.46 -10.51 29.55
C ASP A 139 -15.86 -11.33 28.39
N PRO A 140 -15.14 -12.43 28.71
CA PRO A 140 -14.48 -13.27 27.71
C PRO A 140 -15.45 -14.19 26.96
N SER A 141 -16.76 -14.09 27.20
CA SER A 141 -17.73 -14.83 26.39
C SER A 141 -17.66 -14.39 24.91
N PRO A 142 -17.97 -15.30 23.96
CA PRO A 142 -17.89 -15.00 22.54
C PRO A 142 -18.75 -13.77 22.16
N GLY A 143 -18.11 -12.83 21.47
CA GLY A 143 -18.70 -11.65 20.85
C GLY A 143 -19.22 -11.93 19.44
N ASP A 144 -19.41 -10.87 18.66
CA ASP A 144 -20.04 -10.94 17.34
C ASP A 144 -19.06 -11.22 16.20
N PHE A 145 -17.76 -11.00 16.42
CA PHE A 145 -16.78 -11.08 15.35
C PHE A 145 -15.92 -12.34 15.41
N THR A 146 -15.86 -13.05 14.30
CA THR A 146 -15.00 -14.24 14.15
C THR A 146 -14.09 -14.06 12.96
N TYR A 147 -12.82 -14.42 13.10
CA TYR A 147 -11.84 -14.46 12.01
C TYR A 147 -11.33 -15.87 11.77
N GLY A 148 -11.37 -16.33 10.53
CA GLY A 148 -11.00 -17.69 10.17
C GLY A 148 -10.96 -17.91 8.66
N ILE A 149 -10.56 -19.11 8.24
CA ILE A 149 -10.50 -19.51 6.83
C ILE A 149 -11.82 -20.19 6.45
N ALA A 150 -12.45 -19.71 5.38
CA ALA A 150 -13.55 -20.40 4.74
C ALA A 150 -13.01 -21.45 3.77
N THR A 151 -13.46 -22.69 3.92
CA THR A 151 -13.25 -23.74 2.94
C THR A 151 -14.62 -24.30 2.57
N GLU A 152 -15.17 -23.85 1.45
CA GLU A 152 -16.24 -24.59 0.80
C GLU A 152 -15.58 -25.67 -0.07
N LEU A 153 -16.19 -26.84 -0.18
CA LEU A 153 -15.63 -27.94 -0.99
C LEU A 153 -15.36 -27.43 -2.42
N HIS A 154 -14.09 -27.54 -2.85
CA HIS A 154 -13.58 -27.22 -4.20
C HIS A 154 -13.39 -25.71 -4.51
N SER A 155 -13.49 -24.82 -3.51
CA SER A 155 -13.25 -23.39 -3.69
C SER A 155 -11.80 -22.99 -3.34
N TYR A 156 -11.37 -21.85 -3.89
CA TYR A 156 -10.08 -21.24 -3.60
C TYR A 156 -10.10 -20.63 -2.19
N PRO A 157 -9.38 -21.19 -1.19
CA PRO A 157 -9.59 -20.83 0.21
C PRO A 157 -9.28 -19.36 0.51
N GLU A 158 -10.12 -18.73 1.34
CA GLU A 158 -9.96 -17.34 1.76
C GLU A 158 -10.20 -17.17 3.26
N ALA A 159 -9.59 -16.15 3.85
CA ALA A 159 -9.88 -15.76 5.22
C ALA A 159 -10.87 -14.59 5.28
N PHE A 160 -11.83 -14.64 6.20
CA PHE A 160 -12.82 -13.59 6.42
C PHE A 160 -12.88 -13.19 7.89
N ILE A 161 -13.30 -11.95 8.14
CA ILE A 161 -13.93 -11.56 9.40
C ILE A 161 -15.44 -11.60 9.15
N TRP A 162 -16.17 -12.34 9.97
CA TRP A 162 -17.63 -12.33 10.00
C TRP A 162 -18.12 -11.50 11.17
N LYS A 163 -19.28 -10.84 11.00
CA LYS A 163 -20.09 -10.30 12.08
C LYS A 163 -21.37 -11.12 12.15
N GLY A 164 -21.45 -12.03 13.12
CA GLY A 164 -22.43 -13.13 13.10
C GLY A 164 -22.26 -13.97 11.84
N THR A 165 -23.30 -14.05 11.01
CA THR A 165 -23.25 -14.78 9.72
C THR A 165 -22.84 -13.92 8.53
N LYS A 166 -22.72 -12.59 8.69
CA LYS A 166 -22.44 -11.66 7.59
C LYS A 166 -20.94 -11.50 7.38
N LYS A 167 -20.47 -11.61 6.14
CA LYS A 167 -19.10 -11.26 5.75
C LYS A 167 -18.88 -9.75 6.01
N PHE A 168 -17.95 -9.42 6.90
CA PHE A 168 -17.63 -8.05 7.30
C PHE A 168 -16.37 -7.53 6.59
N TYR A 169 -15.34 -8.38 6.53
CA TYR A 169 -14.10 -8.12 5.81
C TYR A 169 -13.60 -9.42 5.16
N ARG A 170 -12.98 -9.29 3.99
CA ARG A 170 -12.35 -10.41 3.27
C ARG A 170 -10.86 -10.16 3.09
N THR A 171 -10.04 -11.10 3.52
CA THR A 171 -8.58 -11.06 3.35
C THR A 171 -8.17 -11.40 1.93
N GLY A 172 -9.00 -12.17 1.22
CA GLY A 172 -8.75 -12.66 -0.13
C GLY A 172 -8.07 -14.03 -0.14
N PRO A 173 -7.95 -14.67 -1.32
CA PRO A 173 -7.28 -15.95 -1.42
C PRO A 173 -5.76 -15.82 -1.29
N TRP A 174 -5.11 -16.93 -0.93
CA TRP A 174 -3.64 -17.05 -0.89
C TRP A 174 -3.05 -17.26 -2.27
N ASN A 175 -2.17 -16.35 -2.72
CA ASN A 175 -1.61 -16.37 -4.09
C ASN A 175 -0.22 -17.00 -4.22
N GLY A 176 0.16 -17.87 -3.29
CA GLY A 176 1.49 -18.48 -3.24
C GLY A 176 2.52 -17.68 -2.44
N LEU A 177 2.37 -16.35 -2.37
CA LEU A 177 3.24 -15.48 -1.57
C LEU A 177 2.53 -14.85 -0.38
N ARG A 178 1.28 -14.42 -0.56
CA ARG A 178 0.50 -13.68 0.44
C ARG A 178 -0.99 -13.77 0.13
N PHE A 179 -1.84 -13.28 1.03
CA PHE A 179 -3.25 -13.08 0.72
C PHE A 179 -3.44 -11.90 -0.23
N SER A 180 -4.29 -12.04 -1.25
CA SER A 180 -4.48 -11.00 -2.28
C SER A 180 -4.99 -9.65 -1.73
N GLY A 181 -5.72 -9.65 -0.61
CA GLY A 181 -6.14 -8.44 0.10
C GLY A 181 -5.13 -7.93 1.12
N SER A 182 -3.95 -8.54 1.26
CA SER A 182 -2.87 -8.07 2.15
C SER A 182 -1.55 -7.91 1.40
N PRO A 183 -1.44 -6.94 0.47
CA PRO A 183 -0.20 -6.68 -0.28
C PRO A 183 0.98 -6.26 0.62
N ASP A 184 0.68 -5.76 1.82
CA ASP A 184 1.64 -5.41 2.87
C ASP A 184 2.23 -6.63 3.60
N LEU A 185 1.66 -7.82 3.44
CA LEU A 185 2.19 -9.07 4.00
C LEU A 185 3.40 -9.55 3.18
N ASN A 186 4.56 -9.01 3.52
CA ASN A 186 5.85 -9.36 2.91
C ASN A 186 6.79 -9.99 3.94
N PRO A 187 7.83 -10.73 3.49
CA PRO A 187 8.93 -11.11 4.36
C PRO A 187 9.43 -9.89 5.13
N ASN A 188 9.40 -9.98 6.46
CA ASN A 188 9.72 -8.85 7.34
C ASN A 188 10.61 -9.36 8.51
N PRO A 189 11.27 -8.48 9.27
CA PRO A 189 12.18 -8.89 10.33
C PRO A 189 11.48 -9.40 11.60
N VAL A 190 10.16 -9.21 11.72
CA VAL A 190 9.41 -9.54 12.95
C VAL A 190 8.94 -10.99 12.95
N PHE A 191 8.35 -11.45 11.84
CA PHE A 191 7.74 -12.78 11.76
C PHE A 191 7.89 -13.41 10.38
N ASP A 192 8.01 -14.74 10.38
CA ASP A 192 7.78 -15.57 9.20
C ASP A 192 6.33 -16.07 9.21
N PHE A 193 5.85 -16.46 8.04
CA PHE A 193 4.50 -16.97 7.86
C PHE A 193 4.46 -17.98 6.72
N ASN A 194 3.52 -18.90 6.82
CA ASN A 194 3.25 -19.87 5.78
C ASN A 194 1.74 -20.12 5.66
N PHE A 195 1.37 -20.65 4.51
CA PHE A 195 0.04 -21.11 4.21
C PHE A 195 0.13 -22.52 3.65
N VAL A 196 -0.58 -23.45 4.26
CA VAL A 196 -0.66 -24.84 3.83
C VAL A 196 -2.08 -25.10 3.34
N SER A 197 -2.20 -25.75 2.20
CA SER A 197 -3.49 -26.18 1.63
C SER A 197 -3.27 -27.47 0.85
N ASN A 198 -3.61 -28.58 1.48
CA ASN A 198 -3.55 -29.94 0.94
C ASN A 198 -4.80 -30.73 1.38
N GLU A 199 -4.79 -32.05 1.18
CA GLU A 199 -5.94 -32.93 1.48
C GLU A 199 -6.18 -33.12 3.00
N ASP A 200 -5.16 -32.89 3.83
CA ASP A 200 -5.21 -33.10 5.27
C ASP A 200 -5.58 -31.83 6.05
N GLU A 201 -5.07 -30.68 5.60
CA GLU A 201 -5.18 -29.42 6.34
C GLU A 201 -5.09 -28.18 5.44
N VAL A 202 -5.79 -27.12 5.87
CA VAL A 202 -5.78 -25.81 5.25
C VAL A 202 -5.60 -24.76 6.34
N TYR A 203 -4.41 -24.20 6.50
CA TYR A 203 -4.15 -23.24 7.57
C TYR A 203 -3.14 -22.15 7.20
N TYR A 204 -3.27 -21.03 7.90
CA TYR A 204 -2.26 -20.00 8.01
C TYR A 204 -1.59 -20.09 9.38
N MET A 205 -0.27 -19.96 9.40
CA MET A 205 0.52 -19.90 10.63
C MET A 205 1.61 -18.83 10.48
N TYR A 206 2.00 -18.24 11.62
CA TYR A 206 3.16 -17.37 11.69
C TYR A 206 4.04 -17.75 12.86
N THR A 207 5.33 -17.47 12.75
CA THR A 207 6.34 -17.67 13.80
C THR A 207 7.15 -16.39 13.95
N LEU A 208 7.64 -16.11 15.16
CA LEU A 208 8.51 -14.95 15.38
C LEU A 208 9.96 -15.33 15.06
N LYS A 209 10.67 -14.43 14.36
CA LYS A 209 12.09 -14.64 14.01
C LYS A 209 12.97 -14.57 15.24
N ASP A 210 12.74 -13.53 16.04
CA ASP A 210 13.33 -13.38 17.35
C ASP A 210 12.34 -13.88 18.40
N LYS A 211 12.75 -14.94 19.12
CA LYS A 211 11.94 -15.57 20.16
C LYS A 211 11.80 -14.68 21.41
N SER A 212 12.61 -13.63 21.54
CA SER A 212 12.46 -12.64 22.61
C SER A 212 11.35 -11.63 22.34
N LEU A 213 10.96 -11.45 21.08
CA LEU A 213 9.84 -10.58 20.72
C LEU A 213 8.52 -11.19 21.18
N ILE A 214 7.61 -10.36 21.66
CA ILE A 214 6.26 -10.77 22.01
C ILE A 214 5.29 -10.04 21.06
N SER A 215 4.61 -10.80 20.20
CA SER A 215 3.58 -10.29 19.30
C SER A 215 2.42 -11.27 19.21
N ARG A 216 1.21 -10.73 19.09
CA ARG A 216 -0.04 -11.51 18.97
C ARG A 216 -1.00 -10.86 17.99
N VAL A 217 -1.91 -11.65 17.45
CA VAL A 217 -3.06 -11.17 16.66
C VAL A 217 -4.33 -11.38 17.47
N VAL A 218 -5.21 -10.39 17.52
CA VAL A 218 -6.39 -10.37 18.41
C VAL A 218 -7.61 -9.91 17.62
N MET A 219 -8.76 -10.55 17.82
CA MET A 219 -10.03 -10.07 17.30
C MET A 219 -10.69 -9.18 18.36
N ASN A 220 -10.82 -7.88 18.07
CA ASN A 220 -11.32 -6.89 19.00
C ASN A 220 -12.74 -6.44 18.64
N GLN A 221 -13.69 -6.67 19.55
CA GLN A 221 -15.10 -6.29 19.37
C GLN A 221 -15.29 -4.77 19.34
N THR A 222 -14.65 -4.05 20.26
CA THR A 222 -14.82 -2.60 20.44
C THR A 222 -14.35 -1.83 19.20
N SER A 223 -13.20 -2.20 18.64
CA SER A 223 -12.71 -1.60 17.39
C SER A 223 -13.26 -2.27 16.13
N SER A 224 -14.06 -3.34 16.27
CA SER A 224 -14.56 -4.15 15.15
C SER A 224 -13.45 -4.60 14.19
N SER A 225 -12.27 -4.93 14.73
CA SER A 225 -11.08 -5.12 13.92
C SER A 225 -10.17 -6.24 14.43
N ARG A 226 -9.43 -6.84 13.50
CA ARG A 226 -8.38 -7.80 13.79
C ARG A 226 -7.04 -7.07 13.88
N GLU A 227 -6.42 -7.07 15.04
CA GLU A 227 -5.25 -6.27 15.37
C GLU A 227 -4.03 -7.15 15.63
N ARG A 228 -2.89 -6.85 15.00
CA ARG A 228 -1.59 -7.36 15.43
C ARG A 228 -0.98 -6.34 16.38
N THR A 229 -0.64 -6.77 17.59
CA THR A 229 0.05 -5.95 18.56
C THR A 229 1.42 -6.55 18.89
N THR A 230 2.37 -5.69 19.25
CA THR A 230 3.72 -6.06 19.68
C THR A 230 4.00 -5.38 21.01
N TRP A 231 4.51 -6.14 21.97
CA TRP A 231 4.90 -5.61 23.27
C TRP A 231 6.23 -4.88 23.16
N ILE A 232 6.28 -3.63 23.61
CA ILE A 232 7.51 -2.82 23.64
C ILE A 232 8.01 -2.74 25.07
N GLU A 233 9.08 -3.47 25.37
CA GLU A 233 9.59 -3.61 26.74
C GLU A 233 10.01 -2.28 27.37
N GLY A 234 10.69 -1.41 26.59
CA GLY A 234 11.14 -0.10 27.08
C GLY A 234 10.01 0.85 27.50
N GLU A 235 8.82 0.70 26.92
CA GLU A 235 7.64 1.52 27.22
C GLU A 235 6.59 0.78 28.05
N LYS A 236 6.74 -0.54 28.22
CA LYS A 236 5.76 -1.43 28.86
C LYS A 236 4.35 -1.27 28.29
N VAL A 237 4.24 -1.19 26.96
CA VAL A 237 2.96 -0.99 26.25
C VAL A 237 2.81 -1.93 25.05
N TRP A 238 1.58 -2.35 24.78
CA TRP A 238 1.22 -2.99 23.52
C TRP A 238 1.09 -1.93 22.42
N ARG A 239 1.96 -1.97 21.42
CA ARG A 239 1.86 -1.11 20.23
C ARG A 239 1.11 -1.83 19.11
N LEU A 240 0.18 -1.14 18.46
CA LEU A 240 -0.50 -1.62 17.27
C LEU A 240 0.50 -1.66 16.10
N TYR A 241 0.72 -2.85 15.54
CA TYR A 241 1.54 -3.05 14.35
C TYR A 241 0.70 -2.94 13.08
N SER A 242 -0.49 -3.55 13.07
CA SER A 242 -1.41 -3.51 11.92
C SER A 242 -2.83 -3.86 12.34
N SER A 243 -3.85 -3.30 11.68
CA SER A 243 -5.26 -3.65 11.86
C SER A 243 -5.93 -4.05 10.54
N ARG A 244 -7.05 -4.78 10.64
CA ARG A 244 -7.99 -5.07 9.54
C ARG A 244 -9.42 -4.90 10.01
N PRO A 245 -10.31 -4.21 9.28
CA PRO A 245 -10.10 -3.43 8.04
C PRO A 245 -9.04 -2.31 8.18
N ARG A 246 -8.33 -1.95 7.10
CA ARG A 246 -7.37 -0.81 7.12
C ARG A 246 -8.03 0.52 6.80
N ASP A 247 -8.97 0.50 5.88
CA ASP A 247 -9.59 1.67 5.29
C ASP A 247 -11.00 1.33 4.80
N TYR A 248 -11.70 2.32 4.26
CA TYR A 248 -13.07 2.16 3.80
C TYR A 248 -13.23 1.09 2.71
N CYS A 249 -12.24 0.92 1.82
CA CYS A 249 -12.26 -0.08 0.74
C CYS A 249 -12.08 -1.53 1.20
N ASP A 250 -11.76 -1.75 2.47
CA ASP A 250 -11.73 -3.09 3.07
C ASP A 250 -13.12 -3.57 3.54
N THR A 251 -14.12 -2.69 3.54
CA THR A 251 -15.52 -3.07 3.79
C THR A 251 -15.99 -4.05 2.73
N TYR A 252 -16.42 -5.24 3.16
CA TYR A 252 -16.81 -6.30 2.23
C TYR A 252 -17.95 -5.85 1.29
N GLY A 253 -17.72 -5.98 -0.02
CA GLY A 253 -18.74 -5.75 -1.05
C GLY A 253 -19.15 -4.29 -1.24
N LEU A 254 -18.34 -3.33 -0.78
CA LEU A 254 -18.66 -1.90 -0.79
C LEU A 254 -19.16 -1.36 -2.15
N CYS A 255 -18.51 -1.76 -3.25
CA CYS A 255 -18.81 -1.25 -4.59
C CYS A 255 -19.79 -2.11 -5.40
N GLY A 256 -20.40 -3.13 -4.77
CA GLY A 256 -21.30 -4.06 -5.43
C GLY A 256 -20.63 -4.92 -6.52
N ALA A 257 -21.46 -5.58 -7.32
CA ALA A 257 -21.04 -6.45 -8.41
C ALA A 257 -20.29 -5.68 -9.51
N ASN A 258 -19.16 -6.21 -9.96
CA ASN A 258 -18.32 -5.65 -11.04
C ASN A 258 -17.87 -4.19 -10.82
N GLY A 259 -17.97 -3.71 -9.58
CA GLY A 259 -17.39 -2.46 -9.11
C GLY A 259 -16.02 -2.70 -8.49
N ASN A 260 -15.11 -1.74 -8.59
CA ASN A 260 -13.84 -1.75 -7.89
C ASN A 260 -13.74 -0.56 -6.92
N CYS A 261 -13.19 -0.81 -5.74
CA CYS A 261 -12.87 0.26 -4.80
C CYS A 261 -11.47 0.80 -5.06
N VAL A 262 -11.36 2.10 -5.32
CA VAL A 262 -10.11 2.82 -5.52
C VAL A 262 -10.03 3.90 -4.45
N LEU A 263 -9.17 3.73 -3.44
CA LEU A 263 -9.12 4.60 -2.27
C LEU A 263 -8.88 6.08 -2.62
N SER A 264 -8.07 6.35 -3.65
CA SER A 264 -7.80 7.69 -4.17
C SER A 264 -8.83 8.18 -5.20
N GLY A 265 -9.85 7.39 -5.49
CA GLY A 265 -10.91 7.71 -6.44
C GLY A 265 -11.96 8.62 -5.82
N SER A 266 -12.52 9.52 -6.64
CA SER A 266 -13.70 10.32 -6.30
C SER A 266 -14.72 10.22 -7.43
N PRO A 267 -15.79 9.41 -7.31
CA PRO A 267 -16.13 8.57 -6.15
C PRO A 267 -15.19 7.36 -5.95
N VAL A 268 -15.14 6.85 -4.71
CA VAL A 268 -14.26 5.72 -4.31
C VAL A 268 -14.60 4.43 -5.06
N CYS A 269 -15.88 4.21 -5.34
CA CYS A 269 -16.33 3.09 -6.16
C CYS A 269 -16.44 3.49 -7.62
N GLN A 270 -15.76 2.73 -8.46
CA GLN A 270 -15.79 2.90 -9.91
C GLN A 270 -16.25 1.59 -10.55
N CYS A 271 -16.89 1.66 -11.71
CA CYS A 271 -17.14 0.45 -12.48
C CYS A 271 -15.85 -0.01 -13.14
N LEU A 272 -15.66 -1.32 -13.22
CA LEU A 272 -14.59 -1.88 -14.06
C LEU A 272 -14.71 -1.34 -15.49
N LYS A 273 -13.59 -1.19 -16.18
CA LYS A 273 -13.59 -0.74 -17.57
C LYS A 273 -14.53 -1.61 -18.43
N ALA A 274 -15.32 -0.96 -19.29
CA ALA A 274 -16.39 -1.57 -20.11
C ALA A 274 -17.66 -1.99 -19.33
N PHE A 275 -17.80 -1.51 -18.10
CA PHE A 275 -19.02 -1.60 -17.32
C PHE A 275 -19.55 -0.20 -16.99
N LYS A 276 -20.83 -0.12 -16.67
CA LYS A 276 -21.54 1.09 -16.25
C LYS A 276 -22.42 0.80 -15.03
N PRO A 277 -22.76 1.82 -14.23
CA PRO A 277 -23.63 1.62 -13.08
C PRO A 277 -24.97 1.02 -13.50
N LYS A 278 -25.45 0.03 -12.74
CA LYS A 278 -26.79 -0.56 -12.98
C LYS A 278 -27.89 0.48 -12.81
N SER A 279 -27.74 1.36 -11.81
CA SER A 279 -28.60 2.52 -11.58
C SER A 279 -27.75 3.78 -11.46
N PRO A 280 -27.65 4.60 -12.53
CA PRO A 280 -26.90 5.86 -12.49
C PRO A 280 -27.38 6.82 -11.40
N LYS A 281 -28.69 6.83 -11.13
CA LYS A 281 -29.31 7.65 -10.07
C LYS A 281 -28.76 7.28 -8.69
N LEU A 282 -28.80 6.00 -8.32
CA LEU A 282 -28.27 5.55 -7.01
C LEU A 282 -26.76 5.73 -6.93
N TRP A 283 -26.05 5.46 -8.04
CA TRP A 283 -24.60 5.65 -8.11
C TRP A 283 -24.17 7.09 -7.83
N SER A 284 -24.92 8.08 -8.34
CA SER A 284 -24.68 9.50 -8.06
C SER A 284 -24.99 9.92 -6.62
N LEU A 285 -25.82 9.15 -5.92
CA LEU A 285 -26.12 9.31 -4.50
C LEU A 285 -25.17 8.52 -3.59
N MET A 286 -24.08 7.99 -4.14
CA MET A 286 -23.10 7.14 -3.44
C MET A 286 -23.68 5.81 -2.91
N ASP A 287 -24.80 5.36 -3.47
CA ASP A 287 -25.32 4.01 -3.25
C ASP A 287 -24.85 3.09 -4.38
N TRP A 288 -23.80 2.31 -4.08
CA TRP A 288 -23.17 1.37 -5.01
C TRP A 288 -23.68 -0.06 -4.86
N SER A 289 -24.70 -0.30 -4.03
CA SER A 289 -25.20 -1.64 -3.68
C SER A 289 -25.63 -2.46 -4.91
N GLN A 290 -26.13 -1.80 -5.95
CA GLN A 290 -26.55 -2.46 -7.19
C GLN A 290 -25.41 -2.80 -8.16
N GLY A 291 -24.19 -2.30 -7.89
CA GLY A 291 -23.02 -2.55 -8.71
C GLY A 291 -23.12 -2.03 -10.14
N CYS A 292 -22.39 -2.71 -11.02
CA CYS A 292 -22.18 -2.36 -12.41
C CYS A 292 -22.58 -3.51 -13.34
N ILE A 293 -23.09 -3.13 -14.51
CA ILE A 293 -23.44 -4.04 -15.60
C ILE A 293 -22.56 -3.76 -16.82
N ARG A 294 -22.39 -4.75 -17.69
CA ARG A 294 -21.60 -4.60 -18.91
C ARG A 294 -22.20 -3.55 -19.85
N ASN A 295 -21.34 -2.85 -20.57
CA ASN A 295 -21.76 -1.95 -21.65
C ASN A 295 -22.29 -2.73 -22.86
N LYS A 296 -21.65 -3.86 -23.17
CA LYS A 296 -21.98 -4.75 -24.29
C LYS A 296 -22.13 -6.19 -23.80
N PRO A 297 -23.08 -6.97 -24.35
CA PRO A 297 -23.22 -8.38 -24.01
C PRO A 297 -22.05 -9.21 -24.54
N LEU A 298 -21.77 -10.32 -23.86
CA LEU A 298 -20.78 -11.31 -24.30
C LEU A 298 -21.39 -12.21 -25.38
N SER A 299 -20.56 -12.64 -26.34
CA SER A 299 -20.96 -13.60 -27.39
C SER A 299 -20.52 -15.03 -27.08
N CYS A 300 -19.73 -15.22 -26.02
CA CYS A 300 -18.97 -16.42 -25.71
C CYS A 300 -17.86 -16.73 -26.73
N HIS A 301 -18.19 -16.88 -28.01
CA HIS A 301 -17.28 -17.43 -29.02
C HIS A 301 -16.21 -16.46 -29.52
N THR A 302 -16.54 -15.16 -29.62
CA THR A 302 -15.61 -14.13 -30.12
C THR A 302 -15.03 -13.26 -29.01
N ASP A 303 -15.40 -13.53 -27.76
CA ASP A 303 -14.93 -12.77 -26.62
C ASP A 303 -13.40 -12.88 -26.45
N GLY A 304 -12.83 -11.88 -25.81
CA GLY A 304 -11.44 -11.90 -25.35
C GLY A 304 -11.33 -11.47 -23.90
N PHE A 305 -10.12 -11.09 -23.48
CA PHE A 305 -9.87 -10.67 -22.11
C PHE A 305 -9.08 -9.38 -22.06
N VAL A 306 -9.39 -8.57 -21.05
CA VAL A 306 -8.59 -7.41 -20.67
C VAL A 306 -7.91 -7.71 -19.35
N LYS A 307 -6.60 -7.44 -19.31
CA LYS A 307 -5.78 -7.54 -18.10
C LYS A 307 -6.03 -6.30 -17.22
N PHE A 308 -6.48 -6.54 -15.99
CA PHE A 308 -6.50 -5.57 -14.90
C PHE A 308 -5.33 -5.87 -13.97
N VAL A 309 -4.69 -4.84 -13.44
CA VAL A 309 -3.47 -4.95 -12.64
C VAL A 309 -3.71 -4.46 -11.22
N ASP A 310 -2.87 -4.93 -10.29
CA ASP A 310 -2.86 -4.52 -8.88
C ASP A 310 -4.23 -4.62 -8.19
N LEU A 311 -4.98 -5.69 -8.44
CA LEU A 311 -6.26 -5.92 -7.79
C LEU A 311 -6.15 -6.83 -6.57
N LYS A 312 -6.97 -6.58 -5.55
CA LYS A 312 -7.47 -7.64 -4.68
C LYS A 312 -8.36 -8.53 -5.54
N LEU A 313 -8.03 -9.82 -5.63
CA LEU A 313 -8.81 -10.77 -6.42
C LEU A 313 -10.25 -10.85 -5.89
N PRO A 314 -11.27 -11.07 -6.73
CA PRO A 314 -12.67 -11.11 -6.31
C PRO A 314 -12.95 -12.22 -5.29
N ASP A 315 -14.07 -12.13 -4.59
CA ASP A 315 -14.58 -13.21 -3.73
C ASP A 315 -14.64 -14.54 -4.51
N THR A 316 -14.22 -15.63 -3.86
CA THR A 316 -13.99 -16.92 -4.51
C THR A 316 -15.13 -17.93 -4.31
N THR A 317 -16.29 -17.51 -3.77
CA THR A 317 -17.48 -18.36 -3.59
C THR A 317 -17.85 -19.09 -4.88
N TYR A 318 -17.86 -18.37 -6.01
CA TYR A 318 -18.12 -18.94 -7.34
C TYR A 318 -16.83 -19.01 -8.17
N SER A 319 -15.87 -19.81 -7.68
CA SER A 319 -14.59 -19.99 -8.34
C SER A 319 -14.20 -21.46 -8.49
N TRP A 320 -13.25 -21.71 -9.38
CA TRP A 320 -12.60 -23.00 -9.56
C TRP A 320 -11.10 -22.81 -9.70
N MET A 321 -10.30 -23.74 -9.15
CA MET A 321 -8.85 -23.68 -9.22
C MET A 321 -8.19 -24.99 -9.64
N ASN A 322 -7.02 -24.88 -10.26
CA ASN A 322 -6.14 -26.00 -10.57
C ASN A 322 -4.67 -25.55 -10.55
N LYS A 323 -3.88 -26.13 -9.64
CA LYS A 323 -2.48 -25.74 -9.41
C LYS A 323 -1.54 -26.16 -10.55
N ASN A 324 -1.91 -27.16 -11.34
CA ASN A 324 -1.03 -27.76 -12.36
C ASN A 324 -1.24 -27.17 -13.77
N MET A 325 -2.19 -26.25 -13.92
CA MET A 325 -2.56 -25.66 -15.20
C MET A 325 -1.76 -24.38 -15.46
N SER A 326 -1.30 -24.18 -16.70
CA SER A 326 -0.66 -22.93 -17.11
C SER A 326 -1.68 -21.80 -17.33
N LEU A 327 -1.21 -20.55 -17.28
CA LEU A 327 -2.07 -19.39 -17.57
C LEU A 327 -2.69 -19.44 -18.99
N LYS A 328 -1.98 -20.00 -19.97
CA LYS A 328 -2.47 -20.15 -21.35
C LYS A 328 -3.60 -21.17 -21.43
N GLU A 329 -3.45 -22.32 -20.78
CA GLU A 329 -4.51 -23.33 -20.68
C GLU A 329 -5.70 -22.79 -19.88
N CYS A 330 -5.45 -22.01 -18.84
CA CYS A 330 -6.48 -21.33 -18.05
C CYS A 330 -7.32 -20.39 -18.92
N ARG A 331 -6.67 -19.61 -19.78
CA ARG A 331 -7.33 -18.76 -20.78
C ARG A 331 -8.22 -19.58 -21.71
N VAL A 332 -7.72 -20.68 -22.27
CA VAL A 332 -8.46 -21.54 -23.20
C VAL A 332 -9.66 -22.18 -22.49
N LYS A 333 -9.47 -22.70 -21.28
CA LYS A 333 -10.54 -23.28 -20.47
C LYS A 333 -11.64 -22.27 -20.17
N CYS A 334 -11.26 -21.03 -19.84
CA CYS A 334 -12.21 -19.94 -19.60
C CYS A 334 -12.98 -19.54 -20.87
N LEU A 335 -12.33 -19.46 -22.04
CA LEU A 335 -13.03 -19.18 -23.31
C LEU A 335 -14.07 -20.24 -23.64
N ASN A 336 -13.71 -21.52 -23.46
CA ASN A 336 -14.57 -22.66 -23.74
C ASN A 336 -15.75 -22.80 -22.76
N ASN A 337 -15.76 -22.05 -21.66
CA ASN A 337 -16.86 -22.01 -20.71
C ASN A 337 -17.56 -20.65 -20.77
N CYS A 338 -18.76 -20.59 -21.34
CA CYS A 338 -19.49 -19.32 -21.52
C CYS A 338 -19.86 -18.61 -20.21
N SER A 339 -19.89 -19.33 -19.09
CA SER A 339 -20.13 -18.75 -17.76
C SER A 339 -18.88 -18.16 -17.11
N CYS A 340 -17.69 -18.42 -17.67
CA CYS A 340 -16.44 -17.88 -17.16
C CYS A 340 -16.39 -16.35 -17.33
N MET A 341 -16.16 -15.65 -16.22
CA MET A 341 -16.09 -14.20 -16.17
C MET A 341 -14.65 -13.69 -16.13
N ALA A 342 -13.77 -14.36 -15.40
CA ALA A 342 -12.39 -13.94 -15.24
C ALA A 342 -11.47 -15.12 -14.90
N TYR A 343 -10.18 -14.95 -15.15
CA TYR A 343 -9.16 -15.92 -14.73
C TYR A 343 -7.84 -15.25 -14.34
N THR A 344 -7.00 -15.96 -13.59
CA THR A 344 -5.63 -15.57 -13.24
C THR A 344 -4.80 -16.79 -12.82
N ASN A 345 -3.51 -16.59 -12.55
CA ASN A 345 -2.67 -17.59 -11.89
C ASN A 345 -3.10 -17.77 -10.43
N SER A 346 -3.15 -19.00 -9.93
CA SER A 346 -3.39 -19.25 -8.49
C SER A 346 -2.13 -19.01 -7.65
N ASP A 347 -0.94 -19.11 -8.25
CA ASP A 347 0.35 -18.85 -7.62
C ASP A 347 1.11 -17.82 -8.44
N ILE A 348 1.63 -16.76 -7.82
CA ILE A 348 2.37 -15.70 -8.52
C ILE A 348 3.90 -15.84 -8.43
N ARG A 349 4.41 -16.86 -7.74
CA ARG A 349 5.85 -17.12 -7.64
C ARG A 349 6.43 -17.52 -8.99
N GLU A 350 7.73 -17.26 -9.18
CA GLU A 350 8.51 -17.78 -10.31
C GLU A 350 7.91 -17.49 -11.71
N GLY A 351 7.27 -16.32 -11.88
CA GLY A 351 6.61 -15.94 -13.15
C GLY A 351 5.15 -16.36 -13.27
N GLY A 352 4.64 -17.09 -12.27
CA GLY A 352 3.23 -17.41 -12.07
C GLY A 352 2.82 -18.77 -12.65
N SER A 353 2.04 -19.51 -11.86
CA SER A 353 1.56 -20.85 -12.20
C SER A 353 0.16 -21.12 -11.64
N GLY A 354 -0.42 -22.23 -12.09
CA GLY A 354 -1.78 -22.62 -11.75
C GLY A 354 -2.84 -21.73 -12.41
N CYS A 355 -4.09 -22.04 -12.11
CA CYS A 355 -5.26 -21.42 -12.71
C CYS A 355 -6.32 -21.22 -11.64
N ALA A 356 -6.87 -20.01 -11.56
CA ALA A 356 -8.09 -19.70 -10.83
C ALA A 356 -9.07 -19.02 -11.80
N ILE A 357 -10.32 -19.47 -11.80
CA ILE A 357 -11.40 -19.02 -12.67
C ILE A 357 -12.58 -18.57 -11.82
N TRP A 358 -13.22 -17.46 -12.17
CA TRP A 358 -14.46 -16.96 -11.55
C TRP A 358 -15.64 -17.07 -12.51
N PHE A 359 -16.82 -17.34 -11.94
CA PHE A 359 -18.08 -17.42 -12.66
C PHE A 359 -19.07 -16.37 -12.15
N GLY A 360 -19.85 -15.77 -13.05
CA GLY A 360 -20.84 -14.76 -12.70
C GLY A 360 -20.23 -13.41 -12.30
N ASP A 361 -20.94 -12.66 -11.46
CA ASP A 361 -20.54 -11.31 -11.05
C ASP A 361 -19.31 -11.33 -10.14
N LEU A 362 -18.37 -10.42 -10.40
CA LEU A 362 -17.16 -10.31 -9.61
C LEU A 362 -17.40 -9.38 -8.41
N MET A 363 -17.24 -9.91 -7.20
CA MET A 363 -17.55 -9.20 -5.95
C MET A 363 -16.30 -8.81 -5.18
N ASP A 364 -16.40 -7.72 -4.42
CA ASP A 364 -15.40 -7.29 -3.42
C ASP A 364 -13.99 -7.04 -3.98
N ILE A 365 -13.93 -6.39 -5.16
CA ILE A 365 -12.68 -5.98 -5.79
C ILE A 365 -12.24 -4.62 -5.22
N ARG A 366 -10.95 -4.49 -4.94
CA ARG A 366 -10.30 -3.19 -4.75
C ARG A 366 -9.01 -3.11 -5.55
N ASN A 367 -8.63 -1.90 -5.94
CA ASN A 367 -7.33 -1.62 -6.50
C ASN A 367 -6.35 -1.22 -5.38
N PHE A 368 -5.13 -1.72 -5.48
CA PHE A 368 -4.00 -1.27 -4.68
C PHE A 368 -3.10 -0.39 -5.53
N PRO A 369 -2.46 0.66 -4.97
CA PRO A 369 -1.45 1.43 -5.68
C PRO A 369 -0.26 0.57 -6.15
N THR A 370 0.07 -0.47 -5.38
CA THR A 370 1.13 -1.45 -5.68
C THR A 370 0.87 -2.77 -4.96
N GLY A 371 1.26 -3.89 -5.57
CA GLY A 371 1.38 -5.18 -4.89
C GLY A 371 0.11 -6.03 -4.91
N GLY A 372 -0.92 -5.60 -5.64
CA GLY A 372 -2.06 -6.45 -5.94
C GLY A 372 -1.70 -7.52 -6.98
N GLN A 373 -2.71 -8.16 -7.53
CA GLN A 373 -2.55 -9.22 -8.51
C GLN A 373 -3.30 -8.92 -9.81
N ASP A 374 -2.75 -9.43 -10.91
CA ASP A 374 -3.37 -9.33 -12.21
C ASP A 374 -4.62 -10.20 -12.32
N LEU A 375 -5.66 -9.71 -12.97
CA LEU A 375 -6.89 -10.45 -13.27
C LEU A 375 -7.29 -10.22 -14.73
N TYR A 376 -7.56 -11.29 -15.46
CA TYR A 376 -8.01 -11.21 -16.85
C TYR A 376 -9.52 -11.34 -16.88
N ILE A 377 -10.22 -10.25 -17.18
CA ILE A 377 -11.69 -10.18 -17.20
C ILE A 377 -12.19 -10.28 -18.63
N ARG A 378 -13.20 -11.13 -18.87
CA ARG A 378 -13.77 -11.39 -20.18
C ARG A 378 -14.47 -10.14 -20.73
N MET A 379 -14.27 -9.84 -22.01
CA MET A 379 -14.84 -8.69 -22.71
C MET A 379 -15.36 -9.11 -24.09
N SER A 380 -16.36 -8.41 -24.61
CA SER A 380 -16.86 -8.64 -25.97
C SER A 380 -15.82 -8.24 -27.02
N ALA A 381 -15.85 -8.90 -28.18
CA ALA A 381 -14.96 -8.58 -29.31
C ALA A 381 -15.02 -7.09 -29.69
N SER A 382 -16.22 -6.51 -29.75
CA SER A 382 -16.45 -5.11 -30.09
C SER A 382 -15.74 -4.11 -29.17
N GLU A 383 -15.67 -4.40 -27.87
CA GLU A 383 -14.97 -3.56 -26.89
C GLU A 383 -13.43 -3.67 -27.05
N LEU A 384 -12.95 -4.78 -27.61
CA LEU A 384 -11.53 -4.98 -27.90
C LEU A 384 -11.13 -4.29 -29.22
N GLU A 385 -11.99 -4.35 -30.23
CA GLU A 385 -11.78 -3.71 -31.54
C GLU A 385 -11.78 -2.18 -31.46
N GLU A 386 -12.64 -1.56 -30.65
CA GLU A 386 -12.60 -0.10 -30.44
C GLU A 386 -11.23 0.38 -29.94
N LYS A 387 -10.55 -0.44 -29.12
CA LYS A 387 -9.21 -0.13 -28.62
C LYS A 387 -8.14 -0.23 -29.70
N GLU A 388 -8.23 -1.21 -30.59
CA GLU A 388 -7.30 -1.35 -31.72
C GLU A 388 -7.55 -0.29 -32.80
N GLY A 389 -8.82 -0.03 -33.13
CA GLY A 389 -9.21 1.02 -34.06
C GLY A 389 -8.71 2.40 -33.64
N HIS A 390 -8.72 2.70 -32.33
CA HIS A 390 -8.14 3.96 -31.83
C HIS A 390 -6.62 4.02 -32.00
N LYS A 391 -5.90 2.91 -31.75
CA LYS A 391 -4.44 2.84 -31.97
C LYS A 391 -4.07 2.97 -33.45
N VAL A 392 -4.80 2.32 -34.35
CA VAL A 392 -4.59 2.41 -35.80
C VAL A 392 -4.86 3.83 -36.30
N LYS A 393 -5.94 4.48 -35.84
CA LYS A 393 -6.22 5.90 -36.16
C LYS A 393 -5.11 6.84 -35.69
N ILE A 394 -4.52 6.60 -34.52
CA ILE A 394 -3.37 7.40 -34.04
C ILE A 394 -2.15 7.17 -34.94
N ALA A 395 -1.84 5.93 -35.29
CA ALA A 395 -0.69 5.61 -36.14
C ALA A 395 -0.80 6.22 -37.56
N VAL A 396 -1.99 6.16 -38.17
CA VAL A 396 -2.25 6.74 -39.49
C VAL A 396 -2.15 8.27 -39.45
N THR A 397 -2.69 8.91 -38.42
CA THR A 397 -2.58 10.37 -38.24
C THR A 397 -1.13 10.81 -38.10
N VAL A 398 -0.32 10.09 -37.32
CA VAL A 398 1.13 10.37 -37.16
C VAL A 398 1.89 10.21 -38.48
N ALA A 399 1.61 9.15 -39.24
CA ALA A 399 2.24 8.92 -40.55
C ALA A 399 1.90 10.02 -41.57
N ALA A 400 0.63 10.45 -41.61
CA ALA A 400 0.20 11.53 -42.51
C ALA A 400 0.89 12.87 -42.19
N VAL A 401 1.02 13.22 -40.90
CA VAL A 401 1.72 14.43 -40.46
C VAL A 401 3.21 14.39 -40.84
N LEU A 402 3.87 13.24 -40.64
CA LEU A 402 5.28 13.06 -41.02
C LEU A 402 5.50 13.19 -42.54
N ALA A 403 4.58 12.70 -43.36
CA ALA A 403 4.66 12.83 -44.81
C ALA A 403 4.54 14.29 -45.27
N VAL A 404 3.62 15.05 -44.67
CA VAL A 404 3.43 16.48 -44.98
C VAL A 404 4.65 17.30 -44.55
N VAL A 405 5.20 17.05 -43.36
CA VAL A 405 6.42 17.74 -42.87
C VAL A 405 7.61 17.44 -43.77
N SER A 406 7.79 16.18 -44.17
CA SER A 406 8.86 15.76 -45.07
C SER A 406 8.73 16.41 -46.46
N GLY A 407 7.51 16.51 -46.99
CA GLY A 407 7.22 17.22 -48.23
C GLY A 407 7.55 18.71 -48.15
N MET A 408 7.21 19.38 -47.05
CA MET A 408 7.53 20.80 -46.84
C MET A 408 9.04 21.05 -46.71
N LEU A 409 9.78 20.14 -46.08
CA LEU A 409 11.25 20.22 -45.98
C LEU A 409 11.92 20.06 -47.35
N LEU A 410 11.42 19.16 -48.20
CA LEU A 410 11.93 18.97 -49.57
C LEU A 410 11.65 20.19 -50.47
N VAL A 411 10.46 20.80 -50.34
CA VAL A 411 10.13 22.05 -51.05
C VAL A 411 11.00 23.20 -50.55
N GLY A 412 11.19 23.33 -49.22
CA GLY A 412 12.09 24.32 -48.63
C GLY A 412 13.55 24.16 -49.09
N PHE A 413 14.04 22.92 -49.16
CA PHE A 413 15.37 22.60 -49.68
C PHE A 413 15.51 22.96 -51.17
N TYR A 414 14.48 22.69 -51.98
CA TYR A 414 14.46 23.04 -53.40
C TYR A 414 14.49 24.57 -53.62
N ILE A 415 13.77 25.34 -52.80
CA ILE A 415 13.73 26.81 -52.86
C ILE A 415 15.05 27.42 -52.35
N CYS A 416 15.67 26.86 -51.31
CA CYS A 416 17.00 27.29 -50.85
C CYS A 416 18.09 27.03 -51.90
N ARG A 417 17.99 25.92 -52.64
CA ARG A 417 18.95 25.58 -53.69
C ARG A 417 18.79 26.43 -54.95
N SER A 418 17.60 26.99 -55.21
CA SER A 418 17.37 27.89 -56.36
C SER A 418 17.81 29.35 -56.09
N ARG A 419 18.02 29.75 -54.83
CA ARG A 419 18.42 31.12 -54.44
C ARG A 419 19.92 31.35 -54.21
N THR A 420 20.78 30.34 -54.40
CA THR A 420 22.25 30.47 -54.21
C THR A 420 23.05 30.81 -55.48
N LYS A 421 22.45 31.55 -56.43
CA LYS A 421 23.16 32.21 -57.53
C LYS A 421 22.78 33.70 -57.64
N LEU A 422 23.34 34.57 -56.78
CA LEU A 422 23.71 35.97 -57.08
C LEU A 422 24.46 36.60 -55.88
N LYS A 423 25.55 37.34 -56.15
CA LYS A 423 26.50 37.97 -55.20
C LYS A 423 26.07 39.40 -54.73
N GLY A 424 26.60 39.87 -53.58
CA GLY A 424 27.22 41.23 -53.49
C GLY A 424 27.04 42.12 -52.22
N THR A 425 28.06 42.13 -51.33
CA THR A 425 28.85 43.27 -50.73
C THR A 425 28.28 44.39 -49.78
N ASN A 426 28.85 44.42 -48.55
CA ASN A 426 29.24 45.48 -47.55
C ASN A 426 28.34 46.64 -47.02
N GLY A 427 28.31 46.81 -45.66
CA GLY A 427 28.41 48.15 -45.01
C GLY A 427 27.54 48.56 -43.78
N ILE A 428 27.76 47.97 -42.59
CA ILE A 428 27.91 48.57 -41.22
C ILE A 428 26.87 49.58 -40.60
N ILE A 429 26.34 49.14 -39.42
CA ILE A 429 25.83 49.79 -38.16
C ILE A 429 24.47 50.50 -38.13
N GLY A 430 23.56 49.94 -37.31
CA GLY A 430 22.38 50.62 -36.75
C GLY A 430 21.56 49.68 -35.85
N HIS A 431 21.48 50.01 -34.57
CA HIS A 431 20.93 49.22 -33.47
C HIS A 431 19.38 49.20 -33.44
N GLN A 432 18.82 48.19 -32.75
CA GLN A 432 17.47 48.06 -32.15
C GLN A 432 16.39 47.22 -32.87
N ASN A 433 16.16 46.04 -32.27
CA ASN A 433 14.90 45.40 -31.86
C ASN A 433 13.62 45.57 -32.71
N ASN A 434 13.04 44.43 -33.12
CA ASN A 434 11.64 44.17 -32.80
C ASN A 434 11.27 42.67 -32.87
N GLU A 435 10.37 42.33 -31.95
CA GLU A 435 9.99 41.01 -31.48
C GLU A 435 9.08 40.22 -32.43
N GLY A 436 9.14 38.89 -32.27
CA GLY A 436 8.22 37.90 -32.85
C GLY A 436 8.62 36.50 -32.38
N GLN A 437 8.81 36.33 -31.06
CA GLN A 437 9.53 35.22 -30.43
C GLN A 437 8.87 33.84 -30.63
N LYS A 438 9.37 33.06 -31.59
CA LYS A 438 9.58 31.62 -31.39
C LYS A 438 10.98 31.45 -30.83
N GLU A 439 11.09 31.38 -29.50
CA GLU A 439 12.36 30.98 -28.88
C GLU A 439 12.57 29.48 -29.09
N ASP A 440 13.25 29.14 -30.19
CA ASP A 440 14.07 27.95 -30.26
C ASP A 440 15.20 28.10 -29.24
N LEU A 441 15.22 27.22 -28.25
CA LEU A 441 16.30 27.14 -27.29
C LEU A 441 17.38 26.24 -27.89
N GLU A 442 18.48 26.84 -28.34
CA GLU A 442 19.72 26.15 -28.70
C GLU A 442 20.37 25.57 -27.42
N LEU A 443 19.84 24.45 -26.93
CA LEU A 443 20.51 23.63 -25.93
C LEU A 443 21.35 22.57 -26.64
N PRO A 444 22.67 22.50 -26.39
CA PRO A 444 23.52 21.46 -26.95
C PRO A 444 23.04 20.06 -26.54
N PHE A 445 22.90 19.18 -27.52
CA PHE A 445 22.79 17.74 -27.24
C PHE A 445 24.20 17.19 -27.07
N LEU A 446 24.44 16.53 -25.94
CA LEU A 446 25.70 15.85 -25.66
C LEU A 446 25.51 14.36 -25.92
N ASP A 447 26.47 13.73 -26.59
CA ASP A 447 26.45 12.30 -26.85
C ASP A 447 26.65 11.50 -25.56
N LEU A 448 25.98 10.34 -25.45
CA LEU A 448 26.08 9.49 -24.27
C LEU A 448 27.52 9.05 -23.99
N SER A 449 28.32 8.84 -25.04
CA SER A 449 29.75 8.51 -24.91
C SER A 449 30.51 9.64 -24.20
N THR A 450 30.33 10.89 -24.63
CA THR A 450 30.98 12.06 -24.02
C THR A 450 30.61 12.19 -22.54
N ILE A 451 29.35 11.94 -22.18
CA ILE A 451 28.89 11.98 -20.79
C ILE A 451 29.43 10.79 -19.98
N ALA A 452 29.44 9.59 -20.56
CA ALA A 452 29.97 8.40 -19.93
C ALA A 452 31.46 8.57 -19.62
N ASP A 453 32.24 9.06 -20.58
CA ASP A 453 33.67 9.34 -20.41
C ASP A 453 33.89 10.42 -19.36
N ALA A 454 33.13 11.51 -19.40
CA ALA A 454 33.23 12.61 -18.43
C ALA A 454 32.90 12.19 -16.99
N THR A 455 32.05 11.17 -16.80
CA THR A 455 31.59 10.70 -15.48
C THR A 455 32.26 9.40 -15.02
N ASP A 456 33.27 8.91 -15.76
CA ASP A 456 33.90 7.60 -15.56
C ASP A 456 32.85 6.47 -15.53
N ASN A 457 32.08 6.35 -16.61
CA ASN A 457 30.96 5.41 -16.76
C ASN A 457 29.97 5.45 -15.59
N PHE A 458 29.66 6.65 -15.09
CA PHE A 458 28.78 6.86 -13.92
C PHE A 458 29.29 6.13 -12.66
N ALA A 459 30.61 6.14 -12.44
CA ALA A 459 31.23 5.55 -11.27
C ALA A 459 30.59 6.06 -9.96
N ILE A 460 30.43 5.16 -8.99
CA ILE A 460 29.80 5.49 -7.72
C ILE A 460 30.54 6.59 -6.95
N ASN A 461 31.87 6.67 -7.11
CA ASN A 461 32.71 7.69 -6.48
C ASN A 461 32.42 9.11 -7.01
N ASN A 462 31.84 9.20 -8.21
CA ASN A 462 31.44 10.46 -8.82
C ASN A 462 30.00 10.84 -8.46
N LYS A 463 29.26 10.02 -7.69
CA LYS A 463 27.88 10.33 -7.33
C LYS A 463 27.81 11.46 -6.30
N LEU A 464 27.16 12.56 -6.66
CA LEU A 464 26.93 13.73 -5.81
C LEU A 464 25.71 13.54 -4.89
N GLY A 465 24.72 12.77 -5.33
CA GLY A 465 23.49 12.50 -4.56
C GLY A 465 22.45 11.75 -5.38
N GLU A 466 21.34 11.37 -4.73
CA GLU A 466 20.20 10.73 -5.39
C GLU A 466 18.90 11.18 -4.74
N GLY A 467 17.94 11.61 -5.57
CA GLY A 467 16.58 11.97 -5.16
C GLY A 467 15.53 11.16 -5.90
N GLY A 468 14.26 11.53 -5.75
CA GLY A 468 13.13 10.84 -6.40
C GLY A 468 13.17 10.79 -7.92
N PHE A 469 14.05 11.58 -8.55
CA PHE A 469 14.18 11.74 -9.99
C PHE A 469 15.45 11.10 -10.57
N GLY A 470 16.21 10.40 -9.74
CA GLY A 470 17.42 9.67 -10.14
C GLY A 470 18.72 10.24 -9.57
N PRO A 471 19.83 9.53 -9.77
CA PRO A 471 21.15 9.91 -9.29
C PRO A 471 21.75 11.08 -10.07
N VAL A 472 22.55 11.89 -9.37
CA VAL A 472 23.35 12.98 -9.93
C VAL A 472 24.82 12.65 -9.78
N TYR A 473 25.60 12.77 -10.85
CA TYR A 473 27.03 12.49 -10.90
C TYR A 473 27.82 13.75 -11.21
N LYS A 474 29.02 13.88 -10.64
CA LYS A 474 30.05 14.83 -11.05
C LYS A 474 30.73 14.26 -12.30
N GLY A 475 30.99 15.11 -13.27
CA GLY A 475 31.83 14.79 -14.42
C GLY A 475 32.73 15.95 -14.78
N ILE A 476 33.74 15.68 -15.62
CA ILE A 476 34.65 16.68 -16.17
C ILE A 476 34.72 16.46 -17.67
N LEU A 477 34.33 17.45 -18.47
CA LEU A 477 34.40 17.40 -19.93
C LEU A 477 35.86 17.49 -20.41
N GLU A 478 36.13 17.14 -21.67
CA GLU A 478 37.49 17.15 -22.26
C GLU A 478 38.18 18.53 -22.21
N ASP A 479 37.40 19.61 -22.19
CA ASP A 479 37.87 20.99 -22.06
C ASP A 479 38.17 21.41 -20.61
N GLY A 480 38.00 20.50 -19.64
CA GLY A 480 38.22 20.72 -18.21
C GLY A 480 37.00 21.31 -17.48
N GLN A 481 35.86 21.49 -18.15
CA GLN A 481 34.66 22.02 -17.52
C GLN A 481 34.01 21.00 -16.57
N GLU A 482 33.87 21.35 -15.28
CA GLU A 482 33.14 20.51 -14.32
C GLU A 482 31.63 20.55 -14.57
N ILE A 483 30.99 19.38 -14.60
CA ILE A 483 29.55 19.24 -14.83
C ILE A 483 28.89 18.38 -13.76
N ALA A 484 27.60 18.62 -13.54
CA ALA A 484 26.70 17.76 -12.80
C ALA A 484 25.70 17.12 -13.78
N VAL A 485 25.69 15.80 -13.82
CA VAL A 485 24.87 14.98 -14.72
C VAL A 485 23.78 14.30 -13.92
N LYS A 486 22.54 14.77 -14.07
CA LYS A 486 21.36 14.11 -13.49
C LYS A 486 20.89 13.03 -14.46
N ARG A 487 21.09 11.76 -14.10
CA ARG A 487 20.61 10.60 -14.86
C ARG A 487 19.21 10.24 -14.37
N LEU A 488 18.22 10.37 -15.25
CA LEU A 488 16.84 10.12 -14.86
C LEU A 488 16.60 8.63 -14.64
N SER A 489 15.97 8.29 -13.53
CA SER A 489 15.69 6.89 -13.18
C SER A 489 14.68 6.24 -14.14
N LYS A 490 14.96 5.00 -14.55
CA LYS A 490 14.04 4.16 -15.36
C LYS A 490 12.76 3.77 -14.62
N SER A 491 12.77 3.83 -13.28
CA SER A 491 11.65 3.45 -12.40
C SER A 491 10.86 4.65 -11.86
N SER A 492 11.19 5.88 -12.25
CA SER A 492 10.44 7.05 -11.79
C SER A 492 9.06 7.09 -12.45
N ARG A 493 8.04 7.51 -11.69
CA ARG A 493 6.65 7.67 -12.16
C ARG A 493 6.49 8.84 -13.16
N GLN A 494 7.58 9.47 -13.62
CA GLN A 494 7.54 10.62 -14.51
C GLN A 494 7.56 10.20 -15.98
N GLY A 495 6.56 10.67 -16.74
CA GLY A 495 6.49 10.46 -18.18
C GLY A 495 7.45 11.38 -18.95
N LEU A 496 7.68 11.05 -20.23
CA LEU A 496 8.44 11.88 -21.21
C LEU A 496 8.02 13.37 -21.23
N ASN A 497 6.77 13.67 -20.85
CA ASN A 497 6.24 15.02 -20.80
C ASN A 497 6.84 15.87 -19.66
N GLU A 498 7.13 15.30 -18.49
CA GLU A 498 7.72 16.03 -17.36
C GLU A 498 9.18 16.39 -17.65
N PHE A 499 9.92 15.48 -18.31
CA PHE A 499 11.25 15.76 -18.86
C PHE A 499 11.23 16.87 -19.92
N LYS A 500 10.32 16.80 -20.90
CA LYS A 500 10.17 17.87 -21.91
C LYS A 500 9.82 19.21 -21.27
N ASN A 501 9.04 19.20 -20.18
CA ASN A 501 8.66 20.39 -19.46
C ASN A 501 9.84 20.99 -18.68
N GLU A 502 10.61 20.16 -17.97
CA GLU A 502 11.82 20.56 -17.25
C GLU A 502 12.86 21.16 -18.22
N VAL A 503 13.12 20.51 -19.36
CA VAL A 503 14.01 21.04 -20.41
C VAL A 503 13.48 22.38 -20.94
N ARG A 504 12.18 22.47 -21.29
CA ARG A 504 11.58 23.69 -21.84
C ARG A 504 11.63 24.87 -20.86
N LEU A 505 11.41 24.63 -19.57
CA LEU A 505 11.34 25.68 -18.56
C LEU A 505 12.73 26.14 -18.09
N ILE A 506 13.65 25.21 -17.81
CA ILE A 506 15.02 25.58 -17.42
C ILE A 506 15.71 26.37 -18.54
N ALA A 507 15.45 25.98 -19.79
CA ALA A 507 15.99 26.67 -20.94
C ALA A 507 15.50 28.13 -21.06
N LYS A 508 14.23 28.40 -20.69
CA LYS A 508 13.62 29.74 -20.72
C LYS A 508 13.96 30.60 -19.49
N LEU A 509 14.33 30.00 -18.37
CA LEU A 509 14.48 30.68 -17.09
C LEU A 509 15.96 30.99 -16.78
N GLN A 510 16.42 32.19 -17.12
CA GLN A 510 17.75 32.68 -16.74
C GLN A 510 17.67 33.60 -15.53
N HIS A 511 18.06 33.11 -14.36
CA HIS A 511 18.10 33.93 -13.15
C HIS A 511 19.27 33.53 -12.24
N ARG A 512 19.83 34.49 -11.50
CA ARG A 512 20.97 34.27 -10.57
C ARG A 512 20.73 33.18 -9.53
N ASN A 513 19.47 32.84 -9.23
CA ASN A 513 19.07 31.82 -8.24
C ASN A 513 18.47 30.55 -8.87
N LEU A 514 18.52 30.38 -10.19
CA LEU A 514 18.04 29.18 -10.91
C LEU A 514 19.19 28.46 -11.63
N VAL A 515 19.08 27.14 -11.80
CA VAL A 515 20.11 26.35 -12.48
C VAL A 515 20.14 26.69 -13.97
N LYS A 516 21.33 26.99 -14.50
CA LYS A 516 21.56 27.11 -15.94
C LYS A 516 21.91 25.73 -16.50
N LEU A 517 21.12 25.24 -17.44
CA LEU A 517 21.41 24.01 -18.17
C LEU A 517 22.50 24.27 -19.21
N LEU A 518 23.49 23.38 -19.26
CA LEU A 518 24.54 23.38 -20.28
C LEU A 518 24.18 22.50 -21.48
N GLY A 519 23.37 21.46 -21.27
CA GLY A 519 22.94 20.55 -22.32
C GLY A 519 22.07 19.42 -21.79
N CYS A 520 21.62 18.56 -22.70
CA CYS A 520 20.90 17.34 -22.37
C CYS A 520 21.29 16.17 -23.28
N CYS A 521 21.06 14.94 -22.82
CA CYS A 521 21.26 13.73 -23.61
C CYS A 521 19.96 12.93 -23.66
N ILE A 522 19.60 12.48 -24.86
CA ILE A 522 18.46 11.59 -25.12
C ILE A 522 18.93 10.53 -26.11
N GLN A 523 19.28 9.34 -25.65
CA GLN A 523 19.70 8.23 -26.51
C GLN A 523 19.06 6.92 -26.05
N GLY A 524 18.19 6.36 -26.89
CA GLY A 524 17.37 5.19 -26.53
C GLY A 524 16.48 5.48 -25.31
N GLU A 525 16.69 4.72 -24.22
CA GLU A 525 15.99 4.93 -22.95
C GLU A 525 16.69 5.92 -21.99
N GLU A 526 17.93 6.29 -22.27
CA GLU A 526 18.75 7.13 -21.40
C GLU A 526 18.39 8.61 -21.60
N LYS A 527 18.04 9.30 -20.50
CA LYS A 527 17.70 10.73 -20.47
C LYS A 527 18.49 11.40 -19.36
N MET A 528 19.25 12.43 -19.72
CA MET A 528 20.14 13.12 -18.77
C MET A 528 20.10 14.63 -18.95
N LEU A 529 20.26 15.35 -17.84
CA LEU A 529 20.39 16.81 -17.78
C LEU A 529 21.78 17.17 -17.28
N VAL A 530 22.45 18.13 -17.94
CA VAL A 530 23.82 18.54 -17.64
C VAL A 530 23.86 20.02 -17.24
N GLY A 531 24.41 20.35 -16.07
CA GLY A 531 24.55 21.72 -15.55
C GLY A 531 25.66 21.88 -14.52
N MET A 532 26.07 23.10 -14.14
CA MET A 532 27.31 23.31 -13.36
C MET A 532 27.13 23.45 -11.83
N ASN A 533 25.95 23.84 -11.32
CA ASN A 533 25.76 24.11 -9.88
C ASN A 533 24.30 23.92 -9.43
N PRO A 534 24.01 23.30 -8.27
CA PRO A 534 22.66 23.16 -7.75
C PRO A 534 22.16 24.51 -7.20
N LYS A 535 21.21 25.10 -7.92
CA LYS A 535 20.32 26.19 -7.51
C LYS A 535 18.90 25.63 -7.53
N ILE A 536 17.85 26.44 -7.34
CA ILE A 536 16.48 25.90 -7.45
C ILE A 536 16.35 25.21 -8.82
N SER A 537 16.04 23.93 -8.76
CA SER A 537 15.95 23.00 -9.89
C SER A 537 14.88 21.98 -9.57
N ASP A 538 14.28 21.42 -10.62
CA ASP A 538 13.11 20.52 -10.64
C ASP A 538 11.82 21.21 -11.12
N PHE A 539 11.81 21.56 -12.41
CA PHE A 539 10.66 22.17 -13.09
C PHE A 539 9.77 21.14 -13.77
N GLY A 540 9.96 19.84 -13.50
CA GLY A 540 9.18 18.78 -14.16
C GLY A 540 7.67 18.95 -14.02
N MET A 541 7.23 19.55 -12.92
CA MET A 541 5.83 19.83 -12.60
C MET A 541 5.41 21.30 -12.77
N ALA A 542 6.34 22.20 -13.07
CA ALA A 542 6.03 23.63 -13.16
C ALA A 542 5.07 23.90 -14.34
N LYS A 543 4.09 24.78 -14.13
CA LYS A 543 3.07 25.09 -15.14
C LYS A 543 3.19 26.55 -15.55
N THR A 544 3.10 26.79 -16.86
CA THR A 544 3.02 28.15 -17.41
C THR A 544 1.56 28.59 -17.49
N PHE A 545 1.24 29.74 -16.92
CA PHE A 545 -0.02 30.43 -17.20
C PHE A 545 0.07 31.14 -18.55
N GLY A 546 -1.05 31.24 -19.26
CA GLY A 546 -1.15 32.00 -20.51
C GLY A 546 -2.05 33.23 -20.34
N GLY A 547 -1.63 34.39 -20.83
CA GLY A 547 -2.38 35.65 -20.73
C GLY A 547 -2.48 36.17 -19.29
N ASP A 548 -3.66 36.68 -18.90
CA ASP A 548 -3.93 37.28 -17.58
C ASP A 548 -4.31 36.28 -16.48
N GLN A 549 -4.10 34.97 -16.69
CA GLN A 549 -4.47 33.92 -15.72
C GLN A 549 -3.49 33.88 -14.54
N SER A 550 -4.00 33.97 -13.31
CA SER A 550 -3.21 33.89 -12.06
C SER A 550 -3.42 32.58 -11.27
N GLU A 551 -4.36 31.75 -11.72
CA GLU A 551 -4.79 30.50 -11.10
C GLU A 551 -5.26 29.48 -12.14
N GLY A 552 -5.22 28.19 -11.80
CA GLY A 552 -5.66 27.09 -12.67
C GLY A 552 -6.00 25.83 -11.89
N ASN A 553 -6.72 24.89 -12.52
CA ASN A 553 -7.16 23.64 -11.91
C ASN A 553 -6.50 22.43 -12.59
N THR A 554 -6.21 21.37 -11.83
CA THR A 554 -5.75 20.10 -12.35
C THR A 554 -6.38 18.88 -11.66
N ASN A 555 -6.89 17.96 -12.47
CA ASN A 555 -7.38 16.66 -11.99
C ASN A 555 -6.25 15.68 -11.59
N ARG A 556 -4.97 16.09 -11.73
CA ARG A 556 -3.78 15.29 -11.40
C ARG A 556 -2.92 16.09 -10.42
N VAL A 557 -3.21 15.95 -9.13
CA VAL A 557 -2.42 16.53 -8.04
C VAL A 557 -1.14 15.73 -7.88
N VAL A 558 0.01 16.39 -8.07
CA VAL A 558 1.33 15.80 -7.90
C VAL A 558 2.17 16.81 -7.17
N GLY A 559 2.84 16.41 -6.10
CA GLY A 559 3.73 17.28 -5.35
C GLY A 559 4.26 16.62 -4.10
N THR A 560 5.20 17.29 -3.44
CA THR A 560 5.85 16.77 -2.25
C THR A 560 4.92 16.97 -1.06
N TYR A 561 4.45 15.86 -0.49
CA TYR A 561 3.62 15.87 0.72
C TYR A 561 4.32 16.59 1.86
N GLY A 562 3.60 17.53 2.50
CA GLY A 562 4.14 18.44 3.52
C GLY A 562 4.44 19.86 3.03
N TYR A 563 4.51 20.08 1.71
CA TYR A 563 4.73 21.41 1.10
C TYR A 563 3.55 21.89 0.26
N MET A 564 2.63 21.00 -0.12
CA MET A 564 1.46 21.34 -0.93
C MET A 564 0.47 22.19 -0.14
N ALA A 565 0.03 23.29 -0.75
CA ALA A 565 -1.07 24.09 -0.24
C ALA A 565 -2.37 23.27 -0.15
N PRO A 566 -3.24 23.50 0.86
CA PRO A 566 -4.48 22.76 1.02
C PRO A 566 -5.36 22.76 -0.24
N GLU A 567 -5.58 23.92 -0.84
CA GLU A 567 -6.40 24.09 -2.06
C GLU A 567 -5.81 23.32 -3.26
N TYR A 568 -4.49 23.20 -3.34
CA TYR A 568 -3.84 22.38 -4.36
C TYR A 568 -3.96 20.89 -4.04
N ALA A 569 -3.78 20.51 -2.77
CA ALA A 569 -3.81 19.13 -2.31
C ALA A 569 -5.20 18.50 -2.36
N PHE A 570 -6.25 19.28 -2.05
CA PHE A 570 -7.64 18.82 -1.98
C PHE A 570 -8.38 19.03 -3.31
N ASP A 571 -8.28 20.22 -3.89
CA ASP A 571 -9.11 20.61 -5.04
C ASP A 571 -8.34 20.69 -6.37
N GLY A 572 -7.02 20.48 -6.34
CA GLY A 572 -6.16 20.59 -7.52
C GLY A 572 -5.97 22.02 -8.02
N LEU A 573 -6.31 23.01 -7.21
CA LEU A 573 -6.17 24.43 -7.53
C LEU A 573 -4.73 24.88 -7.32
N PHE A 574 -4.02 25.25 -8.39
CA PHE A 574 -2.67 25.79 -8.32
C PHE A 574 -2.68 27.27 -8.71
N SER A 575 -1.92 28.07 -7.99
CA SER A 575 -1.81 29.51 -8.19
C SER A 575 -0.47 30.02 -7.66
N THR A 576 -0.22 31.32 -7.82
CA THR A 576 0.91 31.96 -7.13
C THR A 576 0.82 31.80 -5.60
N LYS A 577 -0.40 31.68 -5.04
CA LYS A 577 -0.60 31.48 -3.59
C LYS A 577 -0.20 30.09 -3.13
N SER A 578 -0.40 29.06 -3.95
CA SER A 578 0.08 27.71 -3.61
C SER A 578 1.62 27.62 -3.58
N ASP A 579 2.31 28.40 -4.40
CA ASP A 579 3.78 28.51 -4.37
C ASP A 579 4.25 29.31 -3.14
N VAL A 580 3.53 30.39 -2.78
CA VAL A 580 3.78 31.16 -1.55
C VAL A 580 3.62 30.28 -0.31
N PHE A 581 2.59 29.43 -0.26
CA PHE A 581 2.42 28.46 0.82
C PHE A 581 3.62 27.52 0.93
N SER A 582 4.05 26.93 -0.20
CA SER A 582 5.21 26.03 -0.25
C SER A 582 6.49 26.71 0.23
N PHE A 583 6.67 27.98 -0.12
CA PHE A 583 7.77 28.82 0.35
C PHE A 583 7.70 29.08 1.86
N GLY A 584 6.51 29.32 2.42
CA GLY A 584 6.29 29.46 3.85
C GLY A 584 6.72 28.23 4.64
N ILE A 585 6.40 27.03 4.14
CA ILE A 585 6.87 25.77 4.73
C ILE A 585 8.39 25.67 4.70
N LEU A 586 9.01 25.98 3.54
CA LEU A 586 10.47 25.93 3.40
C LEU A 586 11.16 26.87 4.40
N LEU A 587 10.63 28.06 4.60
CA LEU A 587 11.15 29.00 5.60
C LEU A 587 11.03 28.44 7.03
N LEU A 588 9.90 27.81 7.39
CA LEU A 588 9.74 27.15 8.69
C LEU A 588 10.78 26.04 8.88
N GLU A 589 11.05 25.24 7.85
CA GLU A 589 12.10 24.20 7.92
C GLU A 589 13.50 24.80 8.09
N ILE A 590 13.82 25.88 7.39
CA ILE A 590 15.13 26.56 7.50
C ILE A 590 15.33 27.13 8.90
N ILE A 591 14.28 27.73 9.49
CA ILE A 591 14.36 28.37 10.81
C ILE A 591 14.42 27.32 11.92
N SER A 592 13.65 26.24 11.78
CA SER A 592 13.50 25.24 12.84
C SER A 592 14.45 24.05 12.73
N GLY A 593 15.11 23.88 11.58
CA GLY A 593 15.90 22.70 11.24
C GLY A 593 15.09 21.40 11.16
N LYS A 594 13.76 21.47 11.32
CA LYS A 594 12.86 20.33 11.34
C LYS A 594 12.20 20.17 9.99
N LYS A 595 12.20 18.95 9.45
CA LYS A 595 11.49 18.62 8.21
C LYS A 595 9.99 18.59 8.45
N SER A 596 9.20 19.33 7.69
CA SER A 596 7.74 19.37 7.69
C SER A 596 7.13 17.98 7.48
N ARG A 597 7.69 17.20 6.55
CA ARG A 597 7.21 15.85 6.27
C ARG A 597 7.51 14.90 7.43
N GLY A 598 6.44 14.44 8.08
CA GLY A 598 6.50 13.44 9.16
C GLY A 598 6.85 14.03 10.53
N PHE A 599 6.96 15.36 10.65
CA PHE A 599 7.11 16.00 11.95
C PHE A 599 5.79 16.03 12.69
N TYR A 600 5.81 15.53 13.92
CA TYR A 600 4.74 15.65 14.90
C TYR A 600 5.36 16.00 16.24
N HIS A 601 4.89 17.08 16.87
CA HIS A 601 5.41 17.46 18.17
C HIS A 601 4.94 16.47 19.25
N PRO A 602 5.84 15.92 20.10
CA PRO A 602 5.50 14.85 21.05
C PRO A 602 4.35 15.18 22.01
N ASN A 603 4.24 16.45 22.42
CA ASN A 603 3.29 16.84 23.47
C ASN A 603 1.85 17.07 22.96
N HIS A 604 1.69 17.48 21.71
CA HIS A 604 0.37 17.91 21.20
C HIS A 604 0.04 17.35 19.81
N SER A 605 0.90 16.46 19.26
CA SER A 605 0.68 15.75 17.99
C SER A 605 0.34 16.66 16.79
N GLN A 606 0.73 17.94 16.84
CA GLN A 606 0.54 18.85 15.70
C GLN A 606 1.72 18.74 14.74
N ASN A 607 1.45 18.95 13.46
CA ASN A 607 2.47 19.10 12.43
C ASN A 607 3.27 20.41 12.62
N LEU A 608 4.30 20.62 11.79
CA LEU A 608 5.21 21.75 11.97
C LEU A 608 4.49 23.11 11.92
N ILE A 609 3.49 23.23 11.05
CA ILE A 609 2.65 24.43 10.93
C ILE A 609 1.85 24.67 12.21
N GLY A 610 1.17 23.63 12.71
CA GLY A 610 0.37 23.72 13.94
C GLY A 610 1.23 24.02 15.17
N HIS A 611 2.43 23.43 15.25
CA HIS A 611 3.40 23.75 16.30
C HIS A 611 3.88 25.21 16.23
N ALA A 612 4.20 25.72 15.03
CA ALA A 612 4.60 27.10 14.84
C ALA A 612 3.48 28.09 15.22
N TRP A 613 2.22 27.79 14.89
CA TRP A 613 1.06 28.59 15.31
C TRP A 613 0.84 28.59 16.82
N ILE A 614 1.02 27.45 17.49
CA ILE A 614 0.94 27.37 18.96
C ILE A 614 1.98 28.28 19.60
N LEU A 615 3.26 28.14 19.22
CA LEU A 615 4.33 28.95 19.78
C LEU A 615 4.14 30.45 19.50
N TRP A 616 3.62 30.80 18.32
CA TRP A 616 3.29 32.18 17.99
C TRP A 616 2.18 32.75 18.88
N ASN A 617 1.08 32.02 19.04
CA ASN A 617 -0.08 32.45 19.82
C ASN A 617 0.21 32.49 21.34
N GLU A 618 1.12 31.64 21.83
CA GLU A 618 1.59 31.65 23.21
C GLU A 618 2.67 32.71 23.49
N GLY A 619 3.07 33.51 22.50
CA GLY A 619 4.11 34.54 22.65
C GLY A 619 5.53 33.97 22.79
N ARG A 620 5.76 32.73 22.35
CA ARG A 620 7.03 31.98 22.44
C ARG A 620 7.63 31.59 21.07
N PRO A 621 7.59 32.44 20.02
CA PRO A 621 7.98 32.04 18.67
C PRO A 621 9.46 31.66 18.54
N LEU A 622 10.32 32.15 19.42
CA LEU A 622 11.76 31.87 19.39
C LEU A 622 12.10 30.43 19.78
N GLU A 623 11.20 29.71 20.45
CA GLU A 623 11.41 28.29 20.75
C GLU A 623 11.30 27.40 19.50
N LEU A 624 10.86 27.98 18.37
CA LEU A 624 10.84 27.29 17.09
C LEU A 624 12.25 27.15 16.48
N THR A 625 13.21 27.99 16.86
CA THR A 625 14.51 28.11 16.17
C THR A 625 15.44 26.95 16.48
N ASP A 626 16.17 26.47 15.47
CA ASP A 626 17.21 25.46 15.65
C ASP A 626 18.37 25.99 16.51
N ASP A 627 18.85 25.18 17.45
CA ASP A 627 19.96 25.51 18.34
C ASP A 627 21.26 25.85 17.58
N CYS A 628 21.43 25.33 16.36
CA CYS A 628 22.56 25.61 15.47
C CYS A 628 22.55 27.04 14.92
N LEU A 629 21.46 27.80 15.07
CA LEU A 629 21.37 29.17 14.58
C LEU A 629 22.13 30.21 15.42
N GLY A 630 22.60 29.83 16.63
CA GLY A 630 23.60 30.56 17.43
C GLY A 630 23.25 32.02 17.83
N GLN A 631 23.99 32.58 18.80
CA GLN A 631 23.78 33.96 19.32
C GLN A 631 24.11 35.10 18.32
N SER A 632 24.33 34.81 17.04
CA SER A 632 24.91 35.73 16.04
C SER A 632 23.88 36.39 15.11
N ARG A 633 22.59 36.40 15.42
CA ARG A 633 21.56 36.98 14.53
C ARG A 633 20.70 38.02 15.22
N THR A 634 20.28 39.01 14.44
CA THR A 634 19.29 39.99 14.86
C THR A 634 17.99 39.24 15.16
N LEU A 635 17.62 39.15 16.44
CA LEU A 635 16.41 38.47 16.89
C LEU A 635 15.15 38.93 16.11
N SER A 636 15.14 40.19 15.70
CA SER A 636 14.12 40.80 14.88
C SER A 636 13.99 40.19 13.48
N GLU A 637 15.09 39.75 12.86
CA GLU A 637 15.07 39.10 11.53
C GLU A 637 14.47 37.70 11.63
N VAL A 638 14.84 36.94 12.66
CA VAL A 638 14.30 35.59 12.90
C VAL A 638 12.80 35.66 13.20
N LEU A 639 12.38 36.57 14.09
CA LEU A 639 10.97 36.82 14.37
C LEU A 639 10.21 37.24 13.10
N ARG A 640 10.80 38.08 12.27
CA ARG A 640 10.22 38.51 10.99
C ARG A 640 10.09 37.34 10.01
N CYS A 641 11.09 36.46 9.94
CA CYS A 641 11.04 35.26 9.12
C CYS A 641 9.95 34.30 9.59
N ILE A 642 9.80 34.08 10.91
CA ILE A 642 8.71 33.26 11.47
C ILE A 642 7.35 33.86 11.12
N HIS A 643 7.19 35.17 11.34
CA HIS A 643 5.93 35.87 11.02
C HIS A 643 5.59 35.77 9.53
N LEU A 644 6.55 36.05 8.64
CA LEU A 644 6.35 35.93 7.19
C LEU A 644 5.99 34.50 6.79
N SER A 645 6.61 33.49 7.42
CA SER A 645 6.30 32.10 7.15
C SER A 645 4.86 31.75 7.54
N LEU A 646 4.40 32.24 8.70
CA LEU A 646 3.01 32.06 9.16
C LEU A 646 2.00 32.77 8.24
N LEU A 647 2.33 33.97 7.76
CA LEU A 647 1.51 34.68 6.77
C LEU A 647 1.42 33.92 5.44
N CYS A 648 2.50 33.24 5.03
CA CYS A 648 2.50 32.43 3.81
C CYS A 648 1.62 31.18 3.91
N VAL A 649 1.50 30.60 5.12
CA VAL A 649 0.71 29.37 5.36
C VAL A 649 -0.66 29.63 5.99
N GLN A 650 -1.03 30.90 6.14
CA GLN A 650 -2.32 31.29 6.70
C GLN A 650 -3.45 30.92 5.72
N GLN A 651 -4.50 30.26 6.23
CA GLN A 651 -5.71 30.03 5.44
C GLN A 651 -6.40 31.37 5.15
N VAL A 652 -6.64 31.65 3.88
CA VAL A 652 -7.46 32.78 3.46
C VAL A 652 -8.91 32.44 3.80
N SER A 653 -9.46 33.13 4.79
CA SER A 653 -10.87 33.04 5.19
C SER A 653 -11.80 33.65 4.15
#